data_AF-A0AAE9MJK9-F1
#
_entry.id   AF-A0AAE9MJK9-F1
#
_cell.length_a   1.000
_cell.length_b   1.000
_cell.length_c   1.000
_cell.angle_alpha   90.00
_cell.angle_beta   90.00
_cell.angle_gamma   90.00
#
_symmetry.space_group_name_H-M   'P 1'
#
loop_
_entity.id
_entity.type
_entity.pdbx_description
1 polymer ?
#
loop_
_entity_poly.entity_id
_entity_poly.type
_entity_poly.pdbx_seq_one_letter_code
_entity_poly.pdbx_strand_id
1 'polypeptide(L)'
;MQVMKFSPLALMVASLMASGGLAAKEWDTVLARGGAADGYEVRATQYRVARVSADYFAGLQAGERRLTLPLPDGNEVSFTLRPYDLLPADLAAKYPGILTFKGHNLAAPAETGRFDLGPQGFHAMFSHQGKMVFVDPLRNGEGYAIYYQQDAHGRLDEEADRVIGSEARKLARQVLVAGNERKRYVIAVSAAGEYTQYHGGTVEGGLAAITTLLNRVNEVYQRDVAAEFQLASGNDTIIFTDPATDPFFNGEDPSGSGLTDTDVNMEVQADALAKGLGPFDIGHVVNTGGGGLAGLGVLCTAEKSAGMTGSATPEGDAFFIDYVAHEIGHQFGADHTFNGTSGSCGGGNREASQAWEPGSGSSIMAYAGICGEENLQANSLPYFHSKSIEQMRAHMGTVASCGTRLSLTNNAPQVAAGADYVIPANTPFVLKGAGADLDGDPLTYNWEQIDLGTESFNAASMIDDGTRPLFRFVAPTALPERTLPSFASLLTNTLAKGETWPATNRDLNFRLTARDGKGGVTSDEMKVQVIDTGSAFRLTSPLVTPLAAGQNQTIGWDVAGTREAPINCSRVDLSMTRDEGVNWTLLASGQPNSGSANVAIPAGENGTARLKVACSDNLFFAISPLKLSVTQRAAEGGGGGGGSLGFGTLALALLGWVRRRA
;
A
#
# COMPACT_ATOMS: atom_id res chain seq x y z
N MET A 1 30.53 -48.13 76.07
CA MET A 1 31.52 -47.03 75.88
C MET A 1 30.95 -46.10 74.82
N GLN A 2 30.16 -45.08 75.19
CA GLN A 2 30.60 -43.66 75.38
C GLN A 2 31.35 -43.13 74.14
N VAL A 3 30.92 -42.11 73.38
CA VAL A 3 30.25 -40.83 73.72
C VAL A 3 29.50 -40.26 72.49
N MET A 4 28.30 -39.71 72.70
CA MET A 4 27.61 -38.75 71.81
C MET A 4 28.02 -37.31 72.16
N LYS A 5 28.20 -36.40 71.16
CA LYS A 5 27.92 -34.94 71.27
C LYS A 5 27.64 -34.30 69.89
N PHE A 6 26.76 -33.29 69.89
CA PHE A 6 26.09 -32.60 68.78
C PHE A 6 26.79 -31.34 68.22
N SER A 7 26.44 -30.98 66.96
CA SER A 7 26.37 -29.66 66.24
C SER A 7 27.67 -28.88 65.91
N PRO A 8 27.81 -28.25 64.71
CA PRO A 8 27.15 -26.96 64.44
C PRO A 8 26.58 -26.71 63.02
N LEU A 9 25.51 -25.92 63.06
CA LEU A 9 24.93 -24.96 62.12
C LEU A 9 25.92 -24.19 61.22
N ALA A 10 25.72 -24.19 59.90
CA ALA A 10 25.78 -23.03 58.98
C ALA A 10 25.84 -23.47 57.49
N LEU A 11 24.70 -23.72 56.85
CA LEU A 11 24.60 -23.66 55.38
C LEU A 11 23.16 -23.28 54.97
N MET A 12 22.84 -22.01 55.14
CA MET A 12 21.75 -21.31 54.47
C MET A 12 22.32 -19.98 54.02
N VAL A 13 22.50 -19.80 52.71
CA VAL A 13 22.31 -18.55 51.94
C VAL A 13 22.73 -18.85 50.48
N ALA A 14 21.83 -18.51 49.56
CA ALA A 14 22.03 -18.28 48.12
C ALA A 14 22.30 -19.49 47.19
N SER A 15 21.23 -20.15 46.76
CA SER A 15 21.10 -20.65 45.36
C SER A 15 19.64 -20.66 44.91
N LEU A 16 19.04 -19.47 44.95
CA LEU A 16 17.84 -19.13 44.20
C LEU A 16 18.09 -17.75 43.57
N MET A 17 18.92 -17.74 42.54
CA MET A 17 18.95 -16.66 41.56
C MET A 17 18.37 -17.24 40.28
N ALA A 18 17.24 -16.68 39.90
CA ALA A 18 16.45 -17.04 38.74
C ALA A 18 17.33 -17.06 37.48
N SER A 19 17.34 -18.18 36.77
CA SER A 19 17.64 -18.21 35.35
C SER A 19 16.45 -17.65 34.57
N GLY A 20 16.19 -16.36 34.74
CA GLY A 20 15.49 -15.56 33.74
C GLY A 20 16.51 -15.19 32.68
N GLY A 21 16.83 -16.14 31.79
CA GLY A 21 17.63 -15.83 30.60
C GLY A 21 16.82 -14.87 29.74
N LEU A 22 17.12 -13.58 29.84
CA LEU A 22 16.85 -12.63 28.76
C LEU A 22 17.60 -13.19 27.54
N ALA A 23 16.87 -13.77 26.58
CA ALA A 23 17.45 -14.01 25.27
C ALA A 23 17.99 -12.67 24.77
N ALA A 24 19.29 -12.58 24.53
CA ALA A 24 19.86 -11.40 23.91
C ALA A 24 19.16 -11.22 22.56
N LYS A 25 18.69 -10.00 22.27
CA LYS A 25 18.16 -9.70 20.93
C LYS A 25 19.28 -9.95 19.92
N GLU A 26 18.97 -10.69 18.86
CA GLU A 26 19.94 -11.00 17.80
C GLU A 26 20.34 -9.73 17.03
N TRP A 27 19.40 -8.77 16.94
CA TRP A 27 19.58 -7.48 16.30
C TRP A 27 19.75 -6.35 17.32
N ASP A 28 20.91 -5.70 17.27
CA ASP A 28 21.23 -4.53 18.08
C ASP A 28 20.76 -3.26 17.38
N THR A 29 19.78 -2.56 17.97
CA THR A 29 19.33 -1.26 17.44
C THR A 29 20.41 -0.19 17.66
N VAL A 30 20.95 0.35 16.58
CA VAL A 30 21.89 1.48 16.57
C VAL A 30 21.14 2.81 16.61
N LEU A 31 20.04 2.90 15.85
CA LEU A 31 19.19 4.09 15.78
C LEU A 31 17.73 3.66 15.74
N ALA A 32 16.97 3.98 16.78
CA ALA A 32 15.57 3.57 16.90
C ALA A 32 14.65 4.33 15.91
N ARG A 33 15.04 5.54 15.53
CA ARG A 33 14.34 6.39 14.56
C ARG A 33 15.32 7.38 13.96
N GLY A 34 15.65 7.20 12.70
CA GLY A 34 16.50 8.05 11.89
C GLY A 34 15.74 8.77 10.79
N GLY A 35 16.33 9.86 10.32
CA GLY A 35 15.94 10.58 9.12
C GLY A 35 17.17 11.16 8.42
N ALA A 36 16.96 12.11 7.51
CA ALA A 36 18.04 12.69 6.70
C ALA A 36 19.17 13.36 7.52
N ALA A 37 18.88 13.80 8.75
CA ALA A 37 19.85 14.48 9.61
C ALA A 37 20.89 13.53 10.26
N ASP A 38 20.65 12.22 10.25
CA ASP A 38 21.48 11.25 10.97
C ASP A 38 22.69 10.75 10.15
N GLY A 39 22.85 11.23 8.91
CA GLY A 39 24.06 11.01 8.10
C GLY A 39 24.19 9.62 7.45
N TYR A 40 23.16 8.76 7.57
CA TYR A 40 23.11 7.51 6.80
C TYR A 40 22.54 7.76 5.40
N GLU A 41 23.15 7.12 4.40
CA GLU A 41 22.63 7.05 3.03
C GLU A 41 21.50 6.00 2.97
N VAL A 42 20.32 6.36 3.49
CA VAL A 42 19.11 5.53 3.44
C VAL A 42 18.07 6.24 2.58
N ARG A 43 17.49 5.52 1.61
CA ARG A 43 16.39 6.03 0.77
C ARG A 43 15.04 5.96 1.48
N ALA A 44 14.98 6.48 2.70
CA ALA A 44 13.75 6.60 3.48
C ALA A 44 13.78 7.84 4.38
N THR A 45 12.65 8.54 4.45
CA THR A 45 12.44 9.71 5.29
C THR A 45 12.44 9.35 6.77
N GLN A 46 12.02 8.12 7.12
CA GLN A 46 12.01 7.57 8.47
C GLN A 46 12.46 6.11 8.42
N TYR A 47 13.41 5.73 9.26
CA TYR A 47 13.94 4.37 9.31
C TYR A 47 14.49 4.02 10.70
N ARG A 48 14.71 2.74 10.94
CA ARG A 48 15.49 2.20 12.05
C ARG A 48 16.80 1.66 11.51
N VAL A 49 17.91 1.85 12.24
CA VAL A 49 19.18 1.18 11.94
C VAL A 49 19.44 0.11 12.97
N ALA A 50 19.73 -1.10 12.50
CA ALA A 50 20.12 -2.22 13.35
C ALA A 50 21.38 -2.92 12.82
N ARG A 51 22.15 -3.51 13.73
CA ARG A 51 23.31 -4.35 13.46
C ARG A 51 23.00 -5.78 13.89
N VAL A 52 23.67 -6.72 13.26
CA VAL A 52 23.57 -8.13 13.56
C VAL A 52 24.97 -8.73 13.44
N SER A 53 25.23 -9.88 14.06
CA SER A 53 26.55 -10.51 13.94
C SER A 53 26.85 -10.90 12.49
N ALA A 54 28.12 -10.86 12.09
CA ALA A 54 28.53 -11.15 10.71
C ALA A 54 28.20 -12.59 10.28
N ASP A 55 28.04 -13.51 11.23
CA ASP A 55 27.70 -14.91 11.01
C ASP A 55 26.18 -15.17 11.06
N TYR A 56 25.35 -14.17 11.34
CA TYR A 56 23.90 -14.33 11.48
C TYR A 56 23.25 -15.01 10.26
N PHE A 57 23.65 -14.60 9.06
CA PHE A 57 23.12 -15.16 7.81
C PHE A 57 23.87 -16.41 7.32
N ALA A 58 24.96 -16.82 7.99
CA ALA A 58 25.71 -18.03 7.62
C ALA A 58 24.83 -19.28 7.73
N GLY A 59 23.86 -19.28 8.65
CA GLY A 59 22.84 -20.32 8.76
C GLY A 59 22.06 -20.52 7.47
N LEU A 60 21.71 -19.44 6.75
CA LEU A 60 20.94 -19.54 5.50
C LEU A 60 21.71 -20.30 4.42
N GLN A 61 23.01 -20.04 4.30
CA GLN A 61 23.93 -20.79 3.43
C GLN A 61 24.08 -22.26 3.87
N ALA A 62 24.09 -22.50 5.19
CA ALA A 62 24.18 -23.84 5.78
C ALA A 62 22.86 -24.64 5.74
N GLY A 63 21.77 -24.07 5.22
CA GLY A 63 20.49 -24.75 5.07
C GLY A 63 19.43 -24.37 6.11
N GLU A 64 19.70 -23.41 6.98
CA GLU A 64 18.71 -22.86 7.90
C GLU A 64 17.58 -22.19 7.13
N ARG A 65 16.36 -22.36 7.65
CA ARG A 65 15.12 -21.91 7.00
C ARG A 65 14.26 -21.07 7.92
N ARG A 66 14.83 -20.55 8.99
CA ARG A 66 14.16 -19.64 9.91
C ARG A 66 15.00 -18.39 10.07
N LEU A 67 14.33 -17.26 10.20
CA LEU A 67 14.97 -15.97 10.34
C LEU A 67 14.09 -15.06 11.20
N THR A 68 14.70 -14.31 12.10
CA THR A 68 14.00 -13.27 12.87
C THR A 68 14.51 -11.90 12.43
N LEU A 69 13.58 -11.02 12.08
CA LEU A 69 13.90 -9.69 11.58
C LEU A 69 13.30 -8.62 12.50
N PRO A 70 14.01 -7.50 12.70
CA PRO A 70 13.47 -6.37 13.42
C PRO A 70 12.41 -5.67 12.58
N LEU A 71 11.48 -5.01 13.26
CA LEU A 71 10.46 -4.15 12.67
C LEU A 71 10.82 -2.67 12.92
N PRO A 72 10.30 -1.73 12.12
CA PRO A 72 10.56 -0.30 12.33
C PRO A 72 10.14 0.17 13.74
N ASP A 73 9.07 -0.41 14.29
CA ASP A 73 8.57 -0.10 15.64
C ASP A 73 9.42 -0.70 16.78
N GLY A 74 10.40 -1.57 16.47
CA GLY A 74 11.31 -2.20 17.41
C GLY A 74 10.87 -3.54 17.96
N ASN A 75 9.70 -4.02 17.51
CA ASN A 75 9.32 -5.42 17.65
C ASN A 75 10.13 -6.30 16.69
N GLU A 76 9.91 -7.61 16.75
CA GLU A 76 10.56 -8.59 15.89
C GLU A 76 9.50 -9.51 15.28
N VAL A 77 9.80 -10.03 14.10
CA VAL A 77 8.96 -10.98 13.38
C VAL A 77 9.80 -12.11 12.84
N SER A 78 9.29 -13.34 12.92
CA SER A 78 10.01 -14.54 12.50
C SER A 78 9.36 -15.18 11.28
N PHE A 79 10.19 -15.58 10.31
CA PHE A 79 9.77 -16.17 9.05
C PHE A 79 10.29 -17.60 8.89
N THR A 80 9.49 -18.46 8.23
CA THR A 80 10.02 -19.68 7.61
C THR A 80 10.32 -19.40 6.15
N LEU A 81 11.54 -19.70 5.73
CA LEU A 81 12.07 -19.44 4.40
C LEU A 81 12.11 -20.72 3.56
N ARG A 82 11.86 -20.57 2.26
CA ARG A 82 11.98 -21.61 1.26
C ARG A 82 12.79 -21.06 0.08
N PRO A 83 13.90 -21.72 -0.31
CA PRO A 83 14.60 -21.37 -1.54
C PRO A 83 13.66 -21.43 -2.74
N TYR A 84 13.84 -20.53 -3.70
CA TYR A 84 13.12 -20.63 -4.97
C TYR A 84 14.04 -20.31 -6.14
N ASP A 85 13.70 -20.85 -7.30
CA ASP A 85 14.58 -20.89 -8.46
C ASP A 85 14.54 -19.59 -9.28
N LEU A 86 14.85 -18.44 -8.68
CA LEU A 86 15.03 -17.20 -9.45
C LEU A 86 16.24 -17.32 -10.35
N LEU A 87 17.39 -17.75 -9.80
CA LEU A 87 18.56 -18.09 -10.59
C LEU A 87 18.37 -19.47 -11.22
N PRO A 88 18.62 -19.62 -12.53
CA PRO A 88 18.72 -20.93 -13.15
C PRO A 88 19.95 -21.69 -12.62
N ALA A 89 19.94 -23.02 -12.79
CA ALA A 89 20.89 -23.92 -12.13
C ALA A 89 22.37 -23.64 -12.49
N ASP A 90 22.65 -23.20 -13.71
CA ASP A 90 23.98 -22.81 -14.18
C ASP A 90 24.50 -21.57 -13.43
N LEU A 91 23.67 -20.54 -13.28
CA LEU A 91 24.05 -19.32 -12.56
C LEU A 91 24.15 -19.56 -11.06
N ALA A 92 23.22 -20.33 -10.48
CA ALA A 92 23.30 -20.69 -9.05
C ALA A 92 24.55 -21.51 -8.72
N ALA A 93 25.01 -22.38 -9.63
CA ALA A 93 26.25 -23.13 -9.46
C ALA A 93 27.50 -22.25 -9.61
N LYS A 94 27.48 -21.26 -10.51
CA LYS A 94 28.59 -20.33 -10.76
C LYS A 94 28.72 -19.27 -9.67
N TYR A 95 27.60 -18.82 -9.10
CA TYR A 95 27.51 -17.76 -8.08
C TYR A 95 26.79 -18.26 -6.81
N PRO A 96 27.37 -19.21 -6.07
CA PRO A 96 26.71 -19.86 -4.92
C PRO A 96 26.49 -18.91 -3.73
N GLY A 97 27.09 -17.72 -3.75
CA GLY A 97 26.86 -16.67 -2.75
C GLY A 97 25.54 -15.91 -2.92
N ILE A 98 24.88 -16.04 -4.08
CA ILE A 98 23.60 -15.38 -4.37
C ILE A 98 22.46 -16.36 -4.08
N LEU A 99 21.70 -16.09 -3.01
CA LEU A 99 20.59 -16.92 -2.55
C LEU A 99 19.30 -16.14 -2.54
N THR A 100 18.21 -16.77 -2.96
CA THR A 100 16.87 -16.17 -2.95
C THR A 100 15.87 -17.07 -2.25
N PHE A 101 14.97 -16.46 -1.50
CA PHE A 101 13.97 -17.14 -0.70
C PHE A 101 12.62 -16.43 -0.80
N LYS A 102 11.56 -17.24 -0.76
CA LYS A 102 10.24 -16.80 -0.34
C LYS A 102 10.01 -17.23 1.10
N GLY A 103 9.23 -16.47 1.86
CA GLY A 103 8.92 -16.84 3.23
C GLY A 103 7.52 -16.42 3.66
N HIS A 104 7.09 -16.99 4.78
CA HIS A 104 5.85 -16.62 5.46
C HIS A 104 6.10 -16.44 6.96
N ASN A 105 5.37 -15.51 7.57
CA ASN A 105 5.43 -15.27 9.00
C ASN A 105 4.96 -16.52 9.75
N LEU A 106 5.73 -16.93 10.76
CA LEU A 106 5.43 -18.10 11.60
C LEU A 106 4.11 -17.97 12.36
N ALA A 107 3.76 -16.76 12.81
CA ALA A 107 2.54 -16.48 13.58
C ALA A 107 1.33 -16.17 12.69
N ALA A 108 1.56 -15.73 11.46
CA ALA A 108 0.53 -15.34 10.52
C ALA A 108 0.91 -15.76 9.09
N PRO A 109 0.70 -17.03 8.69
CA PRO A 109 1.21 -17.56 7.41
C PRO A 109 0.72 -16.85 6.13
N ALA A 110 -0.34 -16.03 6.24
CA ALA A 110 -0.80 -15.16 5.15
C ALA A 110 0.10 -13.95 4.90
N GLU A 111 0.93 -13.57 5.88
CA GLU A 111 1.97 -12.56 5.71
C GLU A 111 3.19 -13.19 5.04
N THR A 112 3.43 -12.82 3.79
CA THR A 112 4.51 -13.35 2.95
C THR A 112 5.60 -12.32 2.70
N GLY A 113 6.75 -12.82 2.24
CA GLY A 113 7.86 -11.97 1.84
C GLY A 113 8.85 -12.62 0.89
N ARG A 114 9.80 -11.79 0.46
CA ARG A 114 10.95 -12.11 -0.37
C ARG A 114 12.21 -11.70 0.35
N PHE A 115 13.20 -12.58 0.29
CA PHE A 115 14.46 -12.44 0.99
C PHE A 115 15.58 -12.87 0.07
N ASP A 116 16.72 -12.19 0.12
CA ASP A 116 17.91 -12.59 -0.60
C ASP A 116 19.17 -12.27 0.18
N LEU A 117 20.23 -13.00 -0.15
CA LEU A 117 21.57 -12.81 0.36
C LEU A 117 22.53 -12.81 -0.83
N GLY A 118 23.40 -11.81 -0.89
CA GLY A 118 24.43 -11.70 -1.93
C GLY A 118 25.66 -10.95 -1.44
N PRO A 119 26.61 -10.63 -2.34
CA PRO A 119 27.83 -9.89 -1.99
C PRO A 119 27.56 -8.50 -1.38
N GLN A 120 26.40 -7.90 -1.66
CA GLN A 120 25.99 -6.60 -1.14
C GLN A 120 25.30 -6.68 0.24
N GLY A 121 25.02 -7.89 0.74
CA GLY A 121 24.35 -8.13 2.02
C GLY A 121 22.99 -8.81 1.87
N PHE A 122 22.23 -8.77 2.96
CA PHE A 122 20.89 -9.35 3.04
C PHE A 122 19.80 -8.31 2.75
N HIS A 123 18.82 -8.68 1.93
CA HIS A 123 17.64 -7.85 1.68
C HIS A 123 16.36 -8.59 2.06
N ALA A 124 15.35 -7.85 2.51
CA ALA A 124 14.01 -8.37 2.71
C ALA A 124 12.91 -7.36 2.31
N MET A 125 11.82 -7.90 1.78
CA MET A 125 10.54 -7.21 1.56
C MET A 125 9.42 -8.14 2.01
N PHE A 126 8.61 -7.72 2.98
CA PHE A 126 7.53 -8.57 3.49
C PHE A 126 6.32 -7.75 3.97
N SER A 127 5.15 -8.37 3.93
CA SER A 127 3.95 -7.81 4.56
C SER A 127 3.94 -8.11 6.05
N HIS A 128 3.50 -7.14 6.85
CA HIS A 128 3.25 -7.30 8.27
C HIS A 128 2.12 -6.38 8.69
N GLN A 129 1.02 -6.93 9.21
CA GLN A 129 -0.17 -6.20 9.67
C GLN A 129 -0.69 -5.18 8.63
N GLY A 130 -0.71 -5.59 7.35
CA GLY A 130 -1.17 -4.75 6.25
C GLY A 130 -0.19 -3.66 5.80
N LYS A 131 1.03 -3.62 6.34
CA LYS A 131 2.10 -2.73 5.90
C LYS A 131 3.21 -3.53 5.20
N MET A 132 3.83 -2.91 4.20
CA MET A 132 5.06 -3.46 3.61
C MET A 132 6.27 -2.93 4.37
N VAL A 133 7.16 -3.84 4.75
CA VAL A 133 8.41 -3.58 5.48
C VAL A 133 9.60 -3.96 4.60
N PHE A 134 10.62 -3.10 4.63
CA PHE A 134 11.90 -3.32 3.95
C PHE A 134 13.02 -3.46 4.96
N VAL A 135 13.99 -4.32 4.63
CA VAL A 135 15.28 -4.45 5.31
C VAL A 135 16.35 -4.38 4.23
N ASP A 136 17.17 -3.34 4.26
CA ASP A 136 18.21 -3.08 3.26
C ASP A 136 19.57 -2.86 3.93
N PRO A 137 20.67 -3.38 3.37
CA PRO A 137 22.01 -3.13 3.88
C PRO A 137 22.36 -1.65 3.70
N LEU A 138 23.06 -1.09 4.68
CA LEU A 138 23.65 0.24 4.55
C LEU A 138 24.88 0.15 3.64
N ARG A 139 25.07 1.14 2.76
CA ARG A 139 26.22 1.21 1.84
C ARG A 139 27.59 1.22 2.53
N ASN A 140 27.65 1.74 3.74
CA ASN A 140 28.87 1.72 4.55
C ASN A 140 29.18 0.33 5.15
N GLY A 141 28.30 -0.65 4.95
CA GLY A 141 28.41 -2.01 5.48
C GLY A 141 28.18 -2.12 6.98
N GLU A 142 27.77 -1.04 7.66
CA GLU A 142 27.70 -0.98 9.11
C GLU A 142 26.34 -1.39 9.71
N GLY A 143 25.49 -2.08 8.94
CA GLY A 143 24.20 -2.58 9.42
C GLY A 143 23.13 -2.52 8.35
N TYR A 144 21.88 -2.46 8.81
CA TYR A 144 20.69 -2.50 7.96
C TYR A 144 19.72 -1.38 8.34
N ALA A 145 19.11 -0.78 7.32
CA ALA A 145 17.97 0.10 7.46
C ALA A 145 16.67 -0.70 7.41
N ILE A 146 15.76 -0.42 8.34
CA ILE A 146 14.44 -1.04 8.44
C ILE A 146 13.37 0.04 8.42
N TYR A 147 12.47 -0.01 7.45
CA TYR A 147 11.50 1.06 7.22
C TYR A 147 10.20 0.54 6.58
N TYR A 148 9.13 1.33 6.68
CA TYR A 148 7.88 1.06 5.98
C TYR A 148 7.92 1.66 4.58
N GLN A 149 7.19 1.05 3.65
CA GLN A 149 7.06 1.55 2.27
C GLN A 149 6.63 3.02 2.18
N GLN A 150 5.70 3.45 3.03
CA GLN A 150 5.25 4.84 3.10
C GLN A 150 6.35 5.86 3.44
N ASP A 151 7.43 5.40 4.08
CA ASP A 151 8.55 6.23 4.49
C ASP A 151 9.67 6.23 3.45
N ALA A 152 9.62 5.36 2.42
CA ALA A 152 10.60 5.29 1.35
C ALA A 152 10.68 6.61 0.56
N HIS A 153 11.86 6.97 0.08
CA HIS A 153 12.04 8.15 -0.76
C HIS A 153 11.35 7.98 -2.12
N GLY A 154 10.63 9.04 -2.51
CA GLY A 154 9.96 9.23 -3.81
C GLY A 154 10.86 9.07 -5.03
N ARG A 155 10.22 8.87 -6.19
CA ARG A 155 10.74 9.15 -7.55
C ARG A 155 10.99 10.66 -7.82
N LEU A 156 10.96 11.49 -6.79
CA LEU A 156 11.10 12.94 -6.91
C LEU A 156 12.48 13.23 -7.54
N ASP A 157 12.47 13.82 -8.73
CA ASP A 157 13.63 14.19 -9.58
C ASP A 157 14.06 13.18 -10.67
N GLU A 158 13.33 12.09 -10.91
CA GLU A 158 13.63 11.17 -12.01
C GLU A 158 12.79 11.45 -13.28
N GLU A 159 13.35 11.19 -14.47
CA GLU A 159 12.69 11.47 -15.76
C GLU A 159 11.38 10.67 -15.91
N ALA A 160 10.40 11.24 -16.62
CA ALA A 160 9.19 10.50 -16.97
C ALA A 160 9.56 9.32 -17.88
N ASP A 161 8.91 8.19 -17.70
CA ASP A 161 9.00 7.10 -18.66
C ASP A 161 8.26 7.44 -19.97
N ARG A 162 8.51 6.62 -20.99
CA ARG A 162 7.91 6.73 -22.31
C ARG A 162 7.49 5.34 -22.79
N VAL A 163 6.32 5.24 -23.39
CA VAL A 163 5.82 3.99 -23.99
C VAL A 163 6.01 4.02 -25.50
N ILE A 164 6.58 2.97 -26.08
CA ILE A 164 6.78 2.82 -27.53
C ILE A 164 5.94 1.67 -28.09
N GLY A 165 5.47 1.83 -29.34
CA GLY A 165 4.65 0.83 -30.04
C GLY A 165 3.25 1.34 -30.41
N SER A 166 2.64 0.71 -31.41
CA SER A 166 1.31 1.09 -31.93
C SER A 166 0.20 0.79 -30.92
N GLU A 167 -0.76 1.71 -30.78
CA GLU A 167 -2.02 1.61 -30.03
C GLU A 167 -2.37 0.15 -29.68
N ALA A 168 -2.40 -0.17 -28.38
CA ALA A 168 -2.98 -1.42 -27.93
C ALA A 168 -4.37 -1.55 -28.56
N ARG A 169 -4.53 -2.53 -29.45
CA ARG A 169 -5.86 -2.94 -29.92
C ARG A 169 -6.69 -3.12 -28.67
N LYS A 170 -7.83 -2.41 -28.55
CA LYS A 170 -8.82 -2.57 -27.47
C LYS A 170 -8.94 -4.06 -27.10
N LEU A 171 -8.19 -4.49 -26.09
CA LEU A 171 -8.17 -5.87 -25.63
C LEU A 171 -9.29 -5.98 -24.62
N ALA A 172 -10.51 -6.02 -25.15
CA ALA A 172 -11.70 -6.32 -24.37
C ALA A 172 -11.83 -7.84 -24.23
N ARG A 173 -11.32 -8.38 -23.12
CA ARG A 173 -11.81 -9.66 -22.61
C ARG A 173 -11.69 -9.66 -21.09
N GLN A 174 -12.81 -9.87 -20.40
CA GLN A 174 -12.77 -10.34 -19.01
C GLN A 174 -12.03 -11.68 -19.01
N VAL A 175 -10.75 -11.67 -18.62
CA VAL A 175 -10.00 -12.90 -18.39
C VAL A 175 -10.34 -13.38 -16.99
N LEU A 176 -11.32 -14.28 -16.90
CA LEU A 176 -11.55 -15.06 -15.70
C LEU A 176 -10.29 -15.88 -15.39
N VAL A 177 -9.72 -15.68 -14.20
CA VAL A 177 -8.58 -16.47 -13.73
C VAL A 177 -9.12 -17.62 -12.90
N ALA A 178 -8.69 -18.84 -13.23
CA ALA A 178 -9.09 -20.05 -12.51
C ALA A 178 -8.40 -20.17 -11.13
N GLY A 179 -7.38 -19.34 -10.85
CA GLY A 179 -6.62 -19.32 -9.60
C GLY A 179 -5.64 -20.49 -9.43
N ASN A 180 -5.80 -21.54 -10.23
CA ASN A 180 -5.05 -22.80 -10.18
C ASN A 180 -3.82 -22.86 -11.10
N GLU A 181 -3.50 -21.77 -11.81
CA GLU A 181 -2.35 -21.71 -12.72
C GLU A 181 -1.56 -20.44 -12.46
N ARG A 182 -0.22 -20.60 -12.44
CA ARG A 182 0.74 -19.49 -12.50
C ARG A 182 1.61 -19.66 -13.73
N LYS A 183 1.94 -18.54 -14.40
CA LYS A 183 2.85 -18.53 -15.54
C LYS A 183 4.24 -18.11 -15.09
N ARG A 184 5.25 -18.96 -15.31
CA ARG A 184 6.66 -18.60 -15.18
C ARG A 184 7.18 -18.13 -16.53
N TYR A 185 7.70 -16.91 -16.59
CA TYR A 185 8.40 -16.35 -17.74
C TYR A 185 9.90 -16.33 -17.48
N VAL A 186 10.69 -16.69 -18.48
CA VAL A 186 12.14 -16.54 -18.45
C VAL A 186 12.48 -15.11 -18.89
N ILE A 187 13.19 -14.36 -18.05
CA ILE A 187 13.59 -12.97 -18.32
C ILE A 187 15.10 -12.87 -18.54
N ALA A 188 15.51 -12.18 -19.60
CA ALA A 188 16.91 -11.78 -19.82
C ALA A 188 17.09 -10.31 -19.43
N VAL A 189 18.01 -10.02 -18.52
CA VAL A 189 18.29 -8.65 -18.04
C VAL A 189 19.72 -8.26 -18.40
N SER A 190 19.87 -7.36 -19.36
CA SER A 190 21.17 -6.73 -19.67
C SER A 190 21.47 -5.66 -18.62
N ALA A 191 22.74 -5.44 -18.29
CA ALA A 191 23.16 -4.34 -17.42
C ALA A 191 24.25 -3.51 -18.09
N ALA A 192 24.01 -2.21 -18.27
CA ALA A 192 25.03 -1.28 -18.74
C ALA A 192 26.22 -1.21 -17.76
N GLY A 193 27.37 -0.80 -18.28
CA GLY A 193 28.61 -0.67 -17.52
C GLY A 193 28.43 0.19 -16.28
N GLU A 194 27.69 1.29 -16.38
CA GLU A 194 27.45 2.21 -15.27
C GLU A 194 26.59 1.59 -14.16
N TYR A 195 25.56 0.83 -14.53
CA TYR A 195 24.74 0.08 -13.56
C TYR A 195 25.62 -0.91 -12.80
N THR A 196 26.46 -1.65 -13.53
CA THR A 196 27.37 -2.62 -12.92
C THR A 196 28.42 -1.94 -12.04
N GLN A 197 28.97 -0.80 -12.45
CA GLN A 197 29.92 0.01 -11.66
C GLN A 197 29.30 0.48 -10.35
N TYR A 198 28.06 0.96 -10.39
CA TYR A 198 27.33 1.34 -9.18
C TYR A 198 27.21 0.17 -8.20
N HIS A 199 26.96 -1.02 -8.72
CA HIS A 199 26.79 -2.26 -7.94
C HIS A 199 28.10 -3.00 -7.63
N GLY A 200 29.24 -2.31 -7.69
CA GLY A 200 30.55 -2.82 -7.28
C GLY A 200 31.49 -3.21 -8.43
N GLY A 201 31.11 -2.93 -9.68
CA GLY A 201 31.96 -3.05 -10.87
C GLY A 201 32.29 -4.48 -11.30
N THR A 202 31.59 -5.48 -10.77
CA THR A 202 31.79 -6.89 -11.10
C THR A 202 30.51 -7.52 -11.63
N VAL A 203 30.66 -8.54 -12.48
CA VAL A 203 29.52 -9.33 -12.99
C VAL A 203 28.71 -9.94 -11.83
N GLU A 204 29.36 -10.42 -10.78
CA GLU A 204 28.68 -10.97 -9.59
C GLU A 204 27.87 -9.90 -8.85
N GLY A 205 28.42 -8.69 -8.70
CA GLY A 205 27.71 -7.55 -8.09
C GLY A 205 26.49 -7.13 -8.90
N GLY A 206 26.64 -6.96 -10.22
CA GLY A 206 25.51 -6.66 -11.12
C GLY A 206 24.44 -7.76 -11.13
N LEU A 207 24.85 -9.02 -11.14
CA LEU A 207 23.93 -10.16 -11.11
C LEU A 207 23.17 -10.24 -9.78
N ALA A 208 23.82 -9.95 -8.66
CA ALA A 208 23.20 -9.91 -7.34
C ALA A 208 22.14 -8.79 -7.27
N ALA A 209 22.44 -7.60 -7.80
CA ALA A 209 21.49 -6.49 -7.85
C ALA A 209 20.26 -6.81 -8.71
N ILE A 210 20.46 -7.39 -9.91
CA ILE A 210 19.37 -7.89 -10.77
C ILE A 210 18.54 -8.95 -10.04
N THR A 211 19.19 -9.81 -9.25
CA THR A 211 18.53 -10.85 -8.47
C THR A 211 17.62 -10.25 -7.40
N THR A 212 18.11 -9.30 -6.60
CA THR A 212 17.30 -8.60 -5.59
C THR A 212 16.12 -7.85 -6.23
N LEU A 213 16.34 -7.20 -7.38
CA LEU A 213 15.31 -6.53 -8.17
C LEU A 213 14.21 -7.51 -8.58
N LEU A 214 14.55 -8.62 -9.25
CA LEU A 214 13.56 -9.59 -9.73
C LEU A 214 12.86 -10.29 -8.56
N ASN A 215 13.55 -10.43 -7.42
CA ASN A 215 12.99 -10.98 -6.20
C ASN A 215 11.80 -10.14 -5.72
N ARG A 216 11.93 -8.81 -5.73
CA ARG A 216 10.87 -7.87 -5.36
C ARG A 216 9.77 -7.77 -6.40
N VAL A 217 10.11 -7.69 -7.68
CA VAL A 217 9.13 -7.71 -8.79
C VAL A 217 8.24 -8.96 -8.70
N ASN A 218 8.82 -10.11 -8.40
CA ASN A 218 8.08 -11.37 -8.24
C ASN A 218 7.09 -11.40 -7.07
N GLU A 219 7.22 -10.54 -6.05
CA GLU A 219 6.21 -10.45 -4.98
C GLU A 219 4.90 -9.86 -5.51
N VAL A 220 5.00 -8.83 -6.36
CA VAL A 220 3.83 -8.15 -6.94
C VAL A 220 3.22 -8.97 -8.07
N TYR A 221 4.03 -9.39 -9.05
CA TYR A 221 3.54 -10.07 -10.26
C TYR A 221 2.88 -11.42 -9.94
N GLN A 222 3.40 -12.18 -8.96
CA GLN A 222 2.77 -13.46 -8.61
C GLN A 222 1.39 -13.23 -8.00
N ARG A 223 1.23 -12.16 -7.20
CA ARG A 223 0.04 -11.89 -6.41
C ARG A 223 -1.05 -11.33 -7.29
N ASP A 224 -0.73 -10.32 -8.08
CA ASP A 224 -1.72 -9.56 -8.83
C ASP A 224 -1.98 -10.17 -10.21
N VAL A 225 -0.95 -10.69 -10.89
CA VAL A 225 -1.03 -11.10 -12.30
C VAL A 225 -1.00 -12.62 -12.47
N ALA A 226 -0.60 -13.37 -11.44
CA ALA A 226 -0.28 -14.80 -11.52
C ALA A 226 0.89 -15.09 -12.48
N ALA A 227 1.85 -14.17 -12.54
CA ALA A 227 3.10 -14.31 -13.29
C ALA A 227 4.30 -14.37 -12.33
N GLU A 228 5.32 -15.14 -12.66
CA GLU A 228 6.61 -15.11 -11.97
C GLU A 228 7.76 -15.14 -12.98
N PHE A 229 8.89 -14.56 -12.62
CA PHE A 229 10.08 -14.46 -13.44
C PHE A 229 11.20 -15.35 -12.91
N GLN A 230 11.85 -16.06 -13.82
CA GLN A 230 13.13 -16.74 -13.61
C GLN A 230 14.16 -16.13 -14.55
N LEU A 231 15.37 -15.89 -14.08
CA LEU A 231 16.42 -15.31 -14.92
C LEU A 231 16.86 -16.30 -16.01
N ALA A 232 17.24 -15.78 -17.18
CA ALA A 232 17.76 -16.59 -18.28
C ALA A 232 19.08 -17.27 -17.90
N SER A 233 19.28 -18.51 -18.37
CA SER A 233 20.60 -19.16 -18.30
C SER A 233 21.63 -18.32 -19.04
N GLY A 234 22.85 -18.22 -18.51
CA GLY A 234 23.91 -17.38 -19.11
C GLY A 234 23.68 -15.86 -19.06
N ASN A 235 22.75 -15.35 -18.24
CA ASN A 235 22.49 -13.91 -18.13
C ASN A 235 23.72 -13.10 -17.65
N ASP A 236 24.67 -13.74 -16.98
CA ASP A 236 25.94 -13.14 -16.59
C ASP A 236 26.80 -12.71 -17.80
N THR A 237 26.50 -13.20 -19.00
CA THR A 237 27.19 -12.81 -20.25
C THR A 237 26.73 -11.48 -20.84
N ILE A 238 25.60 -10.94 -20.39
CA ILE A 238 25.04 -9.65 -20.82
C ILE A 238 25.09 -8.59 -19.71
N ILE A 239 25.96 -8.81 -18.72
CA ILE A 239 26.30 -7.84 -17.68
C ILE A 239 27.64 -7.21 -18.06
N PHE A 240 27.59 -5.97 -18.53
CA PHE A 240 28.77 -5.24 -18.95
C PHE A 240 29.40 -4.53 -17.74
N THR A 241 30.72 -4.58 -17.62
CA THR A 241 31.44 -4.00 -16.46
C THR A 241 32.15 -2.68 -16.76
N ASP A 242 32.35 -2.35 -18.03
CA ASP A 242 33.11 -1.16 -18.46
C ASP A 242 32.22 -0.23 -19.28
N PRO A 243 31.81 0.93 -18.71
CA PRO A 243 31.02 1.97 -19.39
C PRO A 243 31.60 2.42 -20.74
N ALA A 244 32.92 2.32 -20.94
CA ALA A 244 33.54 2.78 -22.18
C ALA A 244 33.40 1.78 -23.33
N THR A 245 33.00 0.54 -23.04
CA THR A 245 32.98 -0.55 -24.04
C THR A 245 31.64 -1.28 -24.10
N ASP A 246 30.71 -0.97 -23.21
CA ASP A 246 29.37 -1.51 -23.29
C ASP A 246 28.60 -0.87 -24.48
N PRO A 247 27.53 -1.54 -24.96
CA PRO A 247 26.83 -1.11 -26.16
C PRO A 247 25.78 -0.03 -25.91
N PHE A 248 25.46 0.28 -24.66
CA PHE A 248 24.35 1.14 -24.27
C PHE A 248 24.77 2.61 -24.17
N PHE A 249 23.84 3.50 -24.48
CA PHE A 249 24.00 4.95 -24.37
C PHE A 249 23.84 5.44 -22.94
N ASN A 250 23.12 4.68 -22.08
CA ASN A 250 22.81 5.04 -20.71
C ASN A 250 22.11 6.42 -20.61
N GLY A 251 21.30 6.73 -21.63
CA GLY A 251 20.73 8.05 -21.87
C GLY A 251 20.35 8.23 -23.34
N GLU A 252 20.52 9.45 -23.87
CA GLU A 252 20.28 9.74 -25.28
C GLU A 252 21.45 9.28 -26.18
N ASP A 253 21.13 8.77 -27.37
CA ASP A 253 22.12 8.40 -28.37
C ASP A 253 22.98 9.61 -28.80
N PRO A 254 24.31 9.58 -28.59
CA PRO A 254 25.20 10.69 -28.89
C PRO A 254 25.35 10.98 -30.39
N SER A 255 24.98 10.03 -31.26
CA SER A 255 25.02 10.21 -32.72
C SER A 255 23.81 10.95 -33.28
N GLY A 256 22.74 11.09 -32.49
CA GLY A 256 21.48 11.70 -32.91
C GLY A 256 20.71 10.87 -33.94
N SER A 257 20.95 9.55 -34.01
CA SER A 257 20.24 8.64 -34.91
C SER A 257 18.78 8.41 -34.50
N GLY A 258 18.46 8.71 -33.23
CA GLY A 258 17.16 8.48 -32.63
C GLY A 258 16.98 7.05 -32.12
N LEU A 259 18.02 6.21 -32.20
CA LEU A 259 18.04 4.91 -31.54
C LEU A 259 17.95 5.08 -30.03
N THR A 260 17.25 4.16 -29.40
CA THR A 260 17.16 4.05 -27.96
C THR A 260 17.91 2.81 -27.49
N ASP A 261 18.24 2.78 -26.22
CA ASP A 261 18.83 1.60 -25.58
C ASP A 261 17.89 0.38 -25.57
N THR A 262 16.57 0.58 -25.75
CA THR A 262 15.66 -0.55 -26.00
C THR A 262 15.91 -1.19 -27.37
N ASP A 263 16.26 -0.39 -28.38
CA ASP A 263 16.66 -0.87 -29.71
C ASP A 263 17.99 -1.61 -29.64
N VAL A 264 18.97 -1.02 -28.94
CA VAL A 264 20.27 -1.66 -28.67
C VAL A 264 20.09 -2.98 -27.94
N ASN A 265 19.23 -3.02 -26.91
CA ASN A 265 19.02 -4.23 -26.11
C ASN A 265 18.45 -5.39 -26.94
N MET A 266 17.57 -5.09 -27.91
CA MET A 266 17.07 -6.12 -28.84
C MET A 266 18.21 -6.76 -29.63
N GLU A 267 19.17 -5.97 -30.12
CA GLU A 267 20.33 -6.50 -30.84
C GLU A 267 21.29 -7.26 -29.92
N VAL A 268 21.61 -6.69 -28.75
CA VAL A 268 22.51 -7.29 -27.76
C VAL A 268 22.03 -8.67 -27.32
N GLN A 269 20.75 -8.78 -26.94
CA GLN A 269 20.21 -10.05 -26.46
C GLN A 269 20.02 -11.05 -27.61
N ALA A 270 19.71 -10.60 -28.83
CA ALA A 270 19.64 -11.47 -30.00
C ALA A 270 21.01 -12.07 -30.35
N ASP A 271 22.09 -11.29 -30.29
CA ASP A 271 23.46 -11.77 -30.51
C ASP A 271 23.91 -12.69 -29.36
N ALA A 272 23.59 -12.34 -28.11
CA ALA A 272 23.93 -13.15 -26.94
C ALA A 272 23.26 -14.54 -26.94
N LEU A 273 22.07 -14.68 -27.52
CA LEU A 273 21.41 -15.99 -27.73
C LEU A 273 22.29 -16.97 -28.53
N ALA A 274 23.12 -16.47 -29.45
CA ALA A 274 24.05 -17.30 -30.21
C ALA A 274 25.36 -17.61 -29.46
N LYS A 275 25.62 -16.93 -28.33
CA LYS A 275 26.92 -16.92 -27.63
C LYS A 275 26.87 -17.43 -26.20
N GLY A 276 25.72 -17.89 -25.72
CA GLY A 276 25.60 -18.55 -24.42
C GLY A 276 24.40 -18.13 -23.57
N LEU A 277 23.66 -17.08 -23.96
CA LEU A 277 22.39 -16.73 -23.32
C LEU A 277 21.32 -17.76 -23.71
N GLY A 278 20.60 -18.28 -22.72
CA GLY A 278 19.49 -19.21 -22.92
C GLY A 278 18.26 -18.54 -23.53
N PRO A 279 17.33 -19.32 -24.10
CA PRO A 279 16.07 -18.77 -24.62
C PRO A 279 15.28 -18.09 -23.50
N PHE A 280 14.66 -16.96 -23.81
CA PHE A 280 13.89 -16.15 -22.86
C PHE A 280 12.58 -15.63 -23.50
N ASP A 281 11.61 -15.28 -22.66
CA ASP A 281 10.27 -14.84 -23.02
C ASP A 281 10.15 -13.31 -23.07
N ILE A 282 10.92 -12.61 -22.23
CA ILE A 282 10.96 -11.16 -22.10
C ILE A 282 12.39 -10.70 -21.82
N GLY A 283 12.78 -9.55 -22.37
CA GLY A 283 14.09 -8.95 -22.22
C GLY A 283 13.99 -7.53 -21.68
N HIS A 284 14.95 -7.14 -20.85
CA HIS A 284 14.99 -5.81 -20.23
C HIS A 284 16.44 -5.35 -20.09
N VAL A 285 16.71 -4.04 -20.10
CA VAL A 285 18.02 -3.47 -19.76
C VAL A 285 17.93 -2.58 -18.53
N VAL A 286 18.91 -2.66 -17.63
CA VAL A 286 19.05 -1.76 -16.48
C VAL A 286 20.24 -0.82 -16.63
N ASN A 287 19.99 0.46 -16.37
CA ASN A 287 20.88 1.58 -16.61
C ASN A 287 21.00 2.48 -15.36
N THR A 288 21.90 3.48 -15.39
CA THR A 288 21.93 4.58 -14.43
C THR A 288 21.33 5.89 -14.96
N GLY A 289 20.86 5.89 -16.21
CA GLY A 289 20.23 7.03 -16.87
C GLY A 289 19.22 6.58 -17.93
N GLY A 290 18.51 7.53 -18.53
CA GLY A 290 17.52 7.28 -19.59
C GLY A 290 16.08 7.04 -19.12
N GLY A 291 15.82 7.04 -17.80
CA GLY A 291 14.47 6.91 -17.26
C GLY A 291 13.84 5.55 -17.58
N GLY A 292 12.55 5.53 -17.89
CA GLY A 292 11.80 4.32 -18.24
C GLY A 292 11.42 4.34 -19.72
N LEU A 293 11.59 3.21 -20.40
CA LEU A 293 11.17 3.07 -21.79
C LEU A 293 10.77 1.64 -22.07
N ALA A 294 9.53 1.41 -22.48
CA ALA A 294 9.04 0.07 -22.75
C ALA A 294 8.13 -0.02 -23.97
N GLY A 295 8.29 -1.13 -24.70
CA GLY A 295 7.37 -1.58 -25.73
C GLY A 295 6.06 -2.05 -25.11
N LEU A 296 4.92 -1.54 -25.60
CA LEU A 296 3.61 -1.97 -25.10
C LEU A 296 3.24 -3.37 -25.62
N GLY A 297 3.07 -4.32 -24.71
CA GLY A 297 2.63 -5.68 -25.03
C GLY A 297 3.62 -6.46 -25.90
N VAL A 298 4.92 -6.32 -25.62
CA VAL A 298 6.00 -7.01 -26.37
C VAL A 298 6.36 -8.38 -25.78
N LEU A 299 5.75 -8.78 -24.67
CA LEU A 299 5.96 -10.10 -24.07
C LEU A 299 5.85 -11.20 -25.13
N CYS A 300 6.93 -11.96 -25.31
CA CYS A 300 7.03 -13.07 -26.26
C CYS A 300 6.88 -12.72 -27.74
N THR A 301 7.02 -11.45 -28.13
CA THR A 301 7.06 -11.03 -29.53
C THR A 301 8.51 -10.97 -30.06
N ALA A 302 8.70 -10.48 -31.29
CA ALA A 302 10.04 -10.23 -31.82
C ALA A 302 10.75 -9.09 -31.07
N GLU A 303 9.97 -8.15 -30.56
CA GLU A 303 10.38 -6.95 -29.81
C GLU A 303 10.44 -7.19 -28.29
N LYS A 304 10.43 -8.45 -27.84
CA LYS A 304 10.37 -8.83 -26.42
C LYS A 304 11.46 -8.23 -25.53
N SER A 305 12.54 -7.72 -26.10
CA SER A 305 13.65 -7.06 -25.40
C SER A 305 13.54 -5.53 -25.37
N ALA A 306 12.46 -4.96 -25.90
CA ALA A 306 12.18 -3.52 -25.89
C ALA A 306 11.68 -3.07 -24.52
N GLY A 307 12.58 -3.02 -23.53
CA GLY A 307 12.31 -2.54 -22.18
C GLY A 307 13.59 -2.06 -21.51
N MET A 308 13.54 -0.89 -20.90
CA MET A 308 14.63 -0.26 -20.16
C MET A 308 14.09 0.34 -18.87
N THR A 309 14.90 0.21 -17.82
CA THR A 309 14.82 1.07 -16.62
C THR A 309 16.18 1.66 -16.28
N GLY A 310 16.26 2.98 -16.05
CA GLY A 310 17.46 3.67 -15.60
C GLY A 310 17.22 4.73 -14.53
N SER A 311 18.06 4.75 -13.50
CA SER A 311 18.06 5.77 -12.44
C SER A 311 19.48 6.01 -11.95
N ALA A 312 19.84 7.25 -11.62
CA ALA A 312 21.16 7.58 -11.07
C ALA A 312 21.47 6.83 -9.75
N THR A 313 20.42 6.35 -9.09
CA THR A 313 20.51 5.50 -7.90
C THR A 313 19.63 4.26 -8.06
N PRO A 314 20.08 3.24 -8.84
CA PRO A 314 19.25 2.10 -9.21
C PRO A 314 19.15 1.06 -8.07
N GLU A 315 18.62 1.49 -6.94
CA GLU A 315 18.39 0.71 -5.72
C GLU A 315 17.14 1.22 -4.97
N GLY A 316 16.60 0.38 -4.09
CA GLY A 316 15.46 0.70 -3.24
C GLY A 316 14.10 0.57 -3.94
N ASP A 317 13.03 0.73 -3.16
CA ASP A 317 11.66 0.42 -3.60
C ASP A 317 11.20 1.28 -4.78
N ALA A 318 11.52 2.58 -4.80
CA ALA A 318 11.18 3.45 -5.92
C ALA A 318 11.76 2.92 -7.24
N PHE A 319 13.00 2.43 -7.27
CA PHE A 319 13.57 1.86 -8.48
C PHE A 319 12.90 0.52 -8.85
N PHE A 320 12.70 -0.38 -7.89
CA PHE A 320 12.17 -1.71 -8.18
C PHE A 320 10.68 -1.73 -8.52
N ILE A 321 9.86 -0.91 -7.85
CA ILE A 321 8.41 -0.90 -7.96
C ILE A 321 7.92 0.25 -8.85
N ASP A 322 8.33 1.48 -8.61
CA ASP A 322 7.82 2.66 -9.36
C ASP A 322 8.39 2.74 -10.78
N TYR A 323 9.38 1.89 -11.10
CA TYR A 323 10.11 1.88 -12.35
C TYR A 323 10.13 0.50 -12.96
N VAL A 324 10.93 -0.44 -12.43
CA VAL A 324 11.10 -1.73 -13.13
C VAL A 324 9.79 -2.50 -13.24
N ALA A 325 9.00 -2.57 -12.16
CA ALA A 325 7.69 -3.22 -12.20
C ALA A 325 6.70 -2.48 -13.11
N HIS A 326 6.83 -1.16 -13.26
CA HIS A 326 6.05 -0.32 -14.17
C HIS A 326 6.39 -0.63 -15.63
N GLU A 327 7.67 -0.61 -16.00
CA GLU A 327 8.13 -0.86 -17.36
C GLU A 327 7.84 -2.29 -17.82
N ILE A 328 8.03 -3.27 -16.94
CA ILE A 328 7.62 -4.66 -17.23
C ILE A 328 6.08 -4.71 -17.40
N GLY A 329 5.32 -3.83 -16.75
CA GLY A 329 3.87 -3.74 -16.87
C GLY A 329 3.46 -3.31 -18.29
N HIS A 330 4.17 -2.35 -18.87
CA HIS A 330 4.04 -2.01 -20.28
C HIS A 330 4.43 -3.17 -21.19
N GLN A 331 5.53 -3.88 -20.92
CA GLN A 331 5.91 -5.06 -21.70
C GLN A 331 4.84 -6.16 -21.64
N PHE A 332 4.07 -6.23 -20.55
CA PHE A 332 2.89 -7.08 -20.40
C PHE A 332 1.60 -6.48 -20.99
N GLY A 333 1.61 -5.24 -21.45
CA GLY A 333 0.51 -4.61 -22.18
C GLY A 333 -0.43 -3.73 -21.35
N ALA A 334 -0.05 -3.33 -20.14
CA ALA A 334 -0.80 -2.33 -19.38
C ALA A 334 -0.45 -0.90 -19.84
N ASP A 335 -1.45 -0.02 -19.91
CA ASP A 335 -1.24 1.41 -20.11
C ASP A 335 -1.27 2.15 -18.76
N HIS A 336 -0.97 3.45 -18.80
CA HIS A 336 -1.08 4.32 -17.66
C HIS A 336 -2.50 4.47 -17.12
N THR A 337 -2.64 4.48 -15.80
CA THR A 337 -3.93 4.58 -15.11
C THR A 337 -4.26 6.00 -14.61
N PHE A 338 -3.34 6.95 -14.68
CA PHE A 338 -3.50 8.30 -14.11
C PHE A 338 -4.31 9.26 -15.01
N ASN A 339 -4.91 10.29 -14.40
CA ASN A 339 -5.79 11.26 -15.05
C ASN A 339 -5.38 12.73 -14.82
N GLY A 340 -4.10 13.00 -14.60
CA GLY A 340 -3.50 14.34 -14.50
C GLY A 340 -2.79 14.78 -15.79
N THR A 341 -2.29 16.02 -15.82
CA THR A 341 -1.51 16.58 -16.94
C THR A 341 -0.34 17.49 -16.54
N SER A 342 -0.14 17.73 -15.24
CA SER A 342 0.96 18.51 -14.70
C SER A 342 2.23 17.66 -14.57
N GLY A 343 3.40 18.30 -14.67
CA GLY A 343 4.68 17.60 -14.61
C GLY A 343 4.79 16.48 -15.65
N SER A 344 5.24 15.30 -15.21
CA SER A 344 5.40 14.11 -16.05
C SER A 344 4.09 13.51 -16.55
N CYS A 345 2.95 13.84 -15.94
CA CYS A 345 1.63 13.44 -16.47
C CYS A 345 1.26 14.17 -17.77
N GLY A 346 1.94 15.28 -18.09
CA GLY A 346 1.74 16.04 -19.32
C GLY A 346 2.40 15.39 -20.55
N GLY A 347 2.51 16.15 -21.65
CA GLY A 347 3.35 15.76 -22.78
C GLY A 347 2.90 14.56 -23.63
N GLY A 348 1.71 14.00 -23.35
CA GLY A 348 1.16 12.85 -24.08
C GLY A 348 1.22 11.52 -23.31
N ASN A 349 1.72 11.51 -22.07
CA ASN A 349 1.82 10.28 -21.27
C ASN A 349 0.46 9.79 -20.75
N ARG A 350 -0.54 10.67 -20.61
CA ARG A 350 -1.89 10.27 -20.18
C ARG A 350 -2.58 9.42 -21.25
N GLU A 351 -2.98 8.21 -20.88
CA GLU A 351 -3.83 7.36 -21.72
C GLU A 351 -5.32 7.53 -21.38
N ALA A 352 -6.02 8.34 -22.17
CA ALA A 352 -7.41 8.74 -21.90
C ALA A 352 -8.40 7.58 -21.83
N SER A 353 -8.10 6.43 -22.46
CA SER A 353 -8.98 5.25 -22.41
C SER A 353 -8.76 4.35 -21.19
N GLN A 354 -7.69 4.58 -20.42
CA GLN A 354 -7.30 3.79 -19.24
C GLN A 354 -7.14 4.63 -17.94
N ALA A 355 -7.31 5.96 -18.03
CA ALA A 355 -7.13 6.95 -16.96
C ALA A 355 -8.20 6.89 -15.83
N TRP A 356 -8.21 5.81 -15.04
CA TRP A 356 -9.16 5.58 -13.94
C TRP A 356 -8.79 6.27 -12.63
N GLU A 357 -7.52 6.64 -12.42
CA GLU A 357 -7.03 7.23 -11.18
C GLU A 357 -6.92 8.76 -11.27
N PRO A 358 -7.42 9.52 -10.27
CA PRO A 358 -7.32 10.98 -10.30
C PRO A 358 -5.88 11.49 -10.19
N GLY A 359 -5.59 12.66 -10.80
CA GLY A 359 -4.29 13.33 -10.68
C GLY A 359 -3.13 12.42 -11.09
N SER A 360 -2.08 12.35 -10.26
CA SER A 360 -0.93 11.45 -10.48
C SER A 360 -1.24 9.96 -10.41
N GLY A 361 -2.41 9.58 -9.88
CA GLY A 361 -2.70 8.23 -9.42
C GLY A 361 -1.79 7.76 -8.26
N SER A 362 -1.93 6.49 -7.87
CA SER A 362 -1.27 5.88 -6.72
C SER A 362 -0.92 4.40 -6.89
N SER A 363 -1.39 3.72 -7.95
CA SER A 363 -0.98 2.33 -8.27
C SER A 363 0.32 2.27 -9.10
N ILE A 364 0.86 1.07 -9.33
CA ILE A 364 2.14 0.88 -10.04
C ILE A 364 2.14 1.49 -11.44
N MET A 365 1.06 1.37 -12.22
CA MET A 365 0.98 1.94 -13.58
C MET A 365 0.55 3.43 -13.59
N ALA A 366 0.57 4.08 -12.43
CA ALA A 366 0.36 5.51 -12.31
C ALA A 366 1.70 6.24 -12.17
N TYR A 367 1.66 7.58 -12.09
CA TYR A 367 2.83 8.46 -12.00
C TYR A 367 2.94 9.10 -10.61
N ALA A 368 2.77 8.28 -9.57
CA ALA A 368 2.80 8.75 -8.20
C ALA A 368 4.10 9.52 -7.90
N GLY A 369 3.96 10.79 -7.53
CA GLY A 369 5.09 11.64 -7.12
C GLY A 369 5.69 12.50 -8.22
N ILE A 370 5.39 12.29 -9.50
CA ILE A 370 6.03 13.02 -10.61
C ILE A 370 5.10 13.96 -11.42
N CYS A 371 3.89 14.22 -10.93
CA CYS A 371 2.90 15.08 -11.61
C CYS A 371 2.65 16.42 -10.90
N GLY A 372 3.69 17.00 -10.27
CA GLY A 372 3.64 18.34 -9.69
C GLY A 372 2.54 18.52 -8.63
N GLU A 373 1.70 19.55 -8.80
CA GLU A 373 0.63 19.87 -7.83
C GLU A 373 -0.45 18.78 -7.72
N GLU A 374 -0.55 17.91 -8.73
CA GLU A 374 -1.53 16.82 -8.82
C GLU A 374 -1.06 15.54 -8.13
N ASN A 375 0.14 15.55 -7.55
CA ASN A 375 0.67 14.43 -6.78
C ASN A 375 -0.23 14.07 -5.59
N LEU A 376 -0.69 12.82 -5.58
CA LEU A 376 -1.48 12.24 -4.50
C LEU A 376 -0.63 11.70 -3.35
N GLN A 377 0.57 11.22 -3.67
CA GLN A 377 1.57 10.64 -2.77
C GLN A 377 2.94 10.68 -3.46
N ALA A 378 3.99 10.30 -2.74
CA ALA A 378 5.38 10.39 -3.22
C ALA A 378 5.87 9.17 -4.03
N ASN A 379 5.34 7.97 -3.75
CA ASN A 379 5.70 6.70 -4.40
C ASN A 379 4.44 5.94 -4.78
N SER A 380 4.52 4.96 -5.67
CA SER A 380 3.38 4.08 -5.93
C SER A 380 3.15 3.13 -4.77
N LEU A 381 1.90 2.71 -4.58
CA LEU A 381 1.63 1.52 -3.78
C LEU A 381 2.08 0.29 -4.57
N PRO A 382 2.70 -0.73 -3.96
CA PRO A 382 3.21 -1.92 -4.66
C PRO A 382 2.07 -2.89 -5.02
N TYR A 383 1.03 -2.37 -5.69
CA TYR A 383 -0.16 -3.05 -6.16
C TYR A 383 -0.55 -2.51 -7.53
N PHE A 384 -0.91 -3.41 -8.45
CA PHE A 384 -1.52 -3.02 -9.70
C PHE A 384 -3.00 -2.67 -9.49
N HIS A 385 -3.46 -1.60 -10.15
CA HIS A 385 -4.88 -1.36 -10.32
C HIS A 385 -5.51 -2.53 -11.06
N SER A 386 -6.77 -2.84 -10.77
CA SER A 386 -7.53 -3.86 -11.51
C SER A 386 -7.55 -3.66 -13.02
N LYS A 387 -7.35 -2.43 -13.53
CA LYS A 387 -7.25 -2.20 -14.97
C LYS A 387 -5.97 -2.76 -15.56
N SER A 388 -4.84 -2.47 -14.93
CA SER A 388 -3.54 -3.02 -15.34
C SER A 388 -3.54 -4.54 -15.24
N ILE A 389 -4.13 -5.12 -14.19
CA ILE A 389 -4.29 -6.57 -14.04
C ILE A 389 -5.10 -7.16 -15.22
N GLU A 390 -6.22 -6.52 -15.57
CA GLU A 390 -7.06 -6.91 -16.70
C GLU A 390 -6.29 -6.88 -18.02
N GLN A 391 -5.58 -5.79 -18.31
CA GLN A 391 -4.80 -5.63 -19.55
C GLN A 391 -3.67 -6.65 -19.66
N MET A 392 -2.86 -6.79 -18.61
CA MET A 392 -1.75 -7.74 -18.61
C MET A 392 -2.22 -9.18 -18.79
N ARG A 393 -3.27 -9.59 -18.07
CA ARG A 393 -3.85 -10.94 -18.21
C ARG A 393 -4.48 -11.16 -19.58
N ALA A 394 -5.13 -10.13 -20.16
CA ALA A 394 -5.64 -10.20 -21.53
C ALA A 394 -4.50 -10.42 -22.53
N HIS A 395 -3.39 -9.70 -22.39
CA HIS A 395 -2.23 -9.87 -23.25
C HIS A 395 -1.58 -11.25 -23.08
N MET A 396 -1.36 -11.72 -21.85
CA MET A 396 -0.90 -13.10 -21.56
C MET A 396 -1.79 -14.16 -22.23
N GLY A 397 -3.10 -13.91 -22.32
CA GLY A 397 -4.04 -14.75 -23.05
C GLY A 397 -3.83 -14.78 -24.56
N THR A 398 -3.28 -13.72 -25.16
CA THR A 398 -2.93 -13.68 -26.59
C THR A 398 -1.64 -14.44 -26.89
N VAL A 399 -0.71 -14.52 -25.93
CA VAL A 399 0.54 -15.28 -25.99
C VAL A 399 0.50 -16.54 -25.11
N ALA A 400 -0.64 -17.22 -25.03
CA ALA A 400 -0.89 -18.29 -24.04
C ALA A 400 0.06 -19.50 -24.10
N SER A 401 0.75 -19.73 -25.22
CA SER A 401 1.79 -20.76 -25.38
C SER A 401 3.15 -20.35 -24.80
N CYS A 402 3.35 -19.07 -24.53
CA CYS A 402 4.56 -18.53 -23.95
C CYS A 402 4.62 -18.75 -22.43
N GLY A 403 5.83 -18.84 -21.91
CA GLY A 403 6.11 -19.16 -20.52
C GLY A 403 5.73 -20.58 -20.13
N THR A 404 6.27 -21.03 -19.00
CA THR A 404 5.98 -22.34 -18.42
C THR A 404 4.78 -22.25 -17.49
N ARG A 405 3.79 -23.14 -17.68
CA ARG A 405 2.64 -23.25 -16.78
C ARG A 405 3.03 -24.02 -15.51
N LEU A 406 2.74 -23.42 -14.36
CA LEU A 406 2.88 -24.04 -13.05
C LEU A 406 1.50 -24.28 -12.48
N SER A 407 1.16 -25.56 -12.29
CA SER A 407 -0.09 -25.93 -11.64
C SER A 407 -0.01 -25.62 -10.15
N LEU A 408 -1.01 -24.90 -9.66
CA LEU A 408 -1.21 -24.59 -8.25
C LEU A 408 -2.42 -25.37 -7.73
N THR A 409 -2.35 -25.79 -6.46
CA THR A 409 -3.53 -26.22 -5.71
C THR A 409 -4.11 -24.98 -5.04
N ASN A 410 -4.96 -24.28 -5.78
CA ASN A 410 -5.55 -23.00 -5.39
C ASN A 410 -6.76 -22.75 -6.29
N ASN A 411 -7.82 -22.16 -5.75
CA ASN A 411 -9.00 -21.70 -6.46
C ASN A 411 -8.99 -20.17 -6.45
N ALA A 412 -9.52 -19.56 -7.49
CA ALA A 412 -9.70 -18.11 -7.46
C ALA A 412 -10.77 -17.74 -6.42
N PRO A 413 -10.61 -16.57 -5.76
CA PRO A 413 -11.62 -16.08 -4.83
C PRO A 413 -12.96 -15.84 -5.53
N GLN A 414 -14.03 -15.83 -4.74
CA GLN A 414 -15.35 -15.38 -5.14
C GLN A 414 -15.58 -13.99 -4.56
N VAL A 415 -16.18 -13.09 -5.33
CA VAL A 415 -16.41 -11.70 -4.94
C VAL A 415 -17.83 -11.30 -5.31
N ALA A 416 -18.45 -10.52 -4.43
CA ALA A 416 -19.75 -9.88 -4.66
C ALA A 416 -19.64 -8.41 -4.22
N ALA A 417 -19.76 -7.49 -5.17
CA ALA A 417 -19.75 -6.06 -4.92
C ALA A 417 -21.05 -5.60 -4.25
N GLY A 418 -22.17 -6.30 -4.49
CA GLY A 418 -23.47 -6.00 -3.89
C GLY A 418 -24.45 -5.42 -4.90
N ALA A 419 -25.47 -4.72 -4.42
CA ALA A 419 -26.47 -4.07 -5.27
C ALA A 419 -25.99 -2.69 -5.76
N ASP A 420 -26.60 -2.19 -6.83
CA ASP A 420 -26.48 -0.78 -7.23
C ASP A 420 -27.28 0.13 -6.28
N TYR A 421 -26.81 1.37 -6.09
CA TYR A 421 -27.43 2.33 -5.18
C TYR A 421 -27.65 3.70 -5.82
N VAL A 422 -28.60 4.45 -5.25
CA VAL A 422 -28.83 5.87 -5.56
C VAL A 422 -28.61 6.68 -4.28
N ILE A 423 -27.68 7.63 -4.30
CA ILE A 423 -27.28 8.44 -3.14
C ILE A 423 -27.45 9.93 -3.41
N PRO A 424 -27.66 10.77 -2.38
CA PRO A 424 -27.60 12.22 -2.53
C PRO A 424 -26.17 12.71 -2.78
N ALA A 425 -26.04 13.79 -3.56
CA ALA A 425 -24.78 14.51 -3.71
C ALA A 425 -24.27 15.08 -2.37
N ASN A 426 -22.98 15.41 -2.32
CA ASN A 426 -22.29 16.04 -1.19
C ASN A 426 -22.47 15.30 0.15
N THR A 427 -22.61 13.97 0.08
CA THR A 427 -22.91 13.12 1.23
C THR A 427 -21.95 11.92 1.25
N PRO A 428 -21.34 11.57 2.41
CA PRO A 428 -20.44 10.43 2.46
C PRO A 428 -21.22 9.11 2.41
N PHE A 429 -20.56 8.07 1.89
CA PHE A 429 -21.12 6.74 1.74
C PHE A 429 -20.08 5.66 2.00
N VAL A 430 -20.53 4.45 2.35
CA VAL A 430 -19.65 3.29 2.55
C VAL A 430 -20.00 2.22 1.53
N LEU A 431 -19.06 1.91 0.64
CA LEU A 431 -19.15 0.73 -0.22
C LEU A 431 -18.95 -0.52 0.63
N LYS A 432 -19.78 -1.54 0.43
CA LYS A 432 -19.72 -2.81 1.15
C LYS A 432 -19.97 -3.95 0.19
N GLY A 433 -19.05 -4.91 0.16
CA GLY A 433 -19.23 -6.16 -0.55
C GLY A 433 -18.88 -7.35 0.31
N ALA A 434 -18.62 -8.47 -0.33
CA ALA A 434 -18.22 -9.71 0.30
C ALA A 434 -17.25 -10.48 -0.61
N GLY A 435 -16.47 -11.37 -0.02
CA GLY A 435 -15.74 -12.38 -0.74
C GLY A 435 -15.56 -13.64 0.07
N ALA A 436 -15.25 -14.73 -0.63
CA ALA A 436 -14.99 -16.03 -0.05
C ALA A 436 -13.90 -16.74 -0.85
N ASP A 437 -13.07 -17.49 -0.16
CA ASP A 437 -12.05 -18.33 -0.76
C ASP A 437 -12.34 -19.80 -0.43
N LEU A 438 -12.30 -20.68 -1.43
CA LEU A 438 -12.63 -22.09 -1.25
C LEU A 438 -11.52 -22.87 -0.55
N ASP A 439 -10.28 -22.40 -0.63
CA ASP A 439 -9.12 -23.00 0.03
C ASP A 439 -8.92 -22.45 1.46
N GLY A 440 -9.69 -21.43 1.84
CA GLY A 440 -9.64 -20.79 3.15
C GLY A 440 -8.49 -19.77 3.27
N ASP A 441 -7.96 -19.31 2.14
CA ASP A 441 -6.90 -18.30 2.14
C ASP A 441 -7.42 -16.93 2.57
N PRO A 442 -6.70 -16.20 3.44
CA PRO A 442 -7.09 -14.86 3.81
C PRO A 442 -7.10 -13.91 2.62
N LEU A 443 -8.26 -13.31 2.38
CA LEU A 443 -8.45 -12.37 1.27
C LEU A 443 -8.11 -10.94 1.67
N THR A 444 -7.54 -10.22 0.71
CA THR A 444 -7.44 -8.76 0.76
C THR A 444 -8.32 -8.14 -0.32
N TYR A 445 -8.94 -7.01 -0.01
CA TYR A 445 -9.97 -6.36 -0.79
C TYR A 445 -9.59 -4.94 -1.15
N ASN A 446 -9.97 -4.52 -2.35
CA ASN A 446 -9.78 -3.15 -2.78
C ASN A 446 -11.01 -2.65 -3.53
N TRP A 447 -11.49 -1.46 -3.16
CA TRP A 447 -12.57 -0.75 -3.84
C TRP A 447 -11.96 0.35 -4.69
N GLU A 448 -12.13 0.25 -6.00
CA GLU A 448 -11.54 1.14 -7.01
C GLU A 448 -12.66 1.85 -7.76
N GLN A 449 -12.52 3.15 -8.01
CA GLN A 449 -13.38 3.83 -9.00
C GLN A 449 -12.86 3.46 -10.39
N ILE A 450 -13.77 3.17 -11.33
CA ILE A 450 -13.43 2.72 -12.69
C ILE A 450 -14.03 3.63 -13.77
N ASP A 451 -14.36 4.87 -13.39
CA ASP A 451 -14.85 5.87 -14.32
C ASP A 451 -13.69 6.49 -15.11
N LEU A 452 -13.95 6.78 -16.39
CA LEU A 452 -13.13 7.67 -17.20
C LEU A 452 -13.72 9.08 -17.17
N GLY A 453 -12.90 10.08 -17.44
CA GLY A 453 -13.37 11.45 -17.51
C GLY A 453 -12.34 12.43 -18.04
N THR A 454 -12.71 13.70 -17.99
CA THR A 454 -11.83 14.84 -18.22
C THR A 454 -10.60 14.81 -17.31
N GLU A 455 -9.43 15.13 -17.84
CA GLU A 455 -8.20 15.27 -17.07
C GLU A 455 -8.27 16.38 -16.02
N SER A 456 -7.47 16.27 -14.96
CA SER A 456 -7.09 17.41 -14.11
C SER A 456 -5.78 18.04 -14.63
N PHE A 457 -5.56 19.30 -14.27
CA PHE A 457 -4.37 20.08 -14.67
C PHE A 457 -3.71 20.85 -13.51
N ASN A 458 -4.34 20.83 -12.33
CA ASN A 458 -3.80 21.33 -11.05
C ASN A 458 -4.67 20.84 -9.89
N ALA A 459 -4.23 21.09 -8.65
CA ALA A 459 -4.95 20.65 -7.45
C ALA A 459 -6.39 21.20 -7.36
N ALA A 460 -6.66 22.40 -7.88
CA ALA A 460 -8.00 23.00 -7.83
C ALA A 460 -8.99 22.36 -8.83
N SER A 461 -8.49 21.79 -9.93
CA SER A 461 -9.29 21.06 -10.92
C SER A 461 -9.66 19.64 -10.49
N MET A 462 -9.06 19.11 -9.42
CA MET A 462 -9.33 17.78 -8.88
C MET A 462 -10.65 17.74 -8.05
N ILE A 463 -11.71 18.21 -8.69
CA ILE A 463 -13.07 18.27 -8.16
C ILE A 463 -14.02 17.55 -9.12
N ASP A 464 -15.22 17.24 -8.63
CA ASP A 464 -16.27 16.67 -9.47
C ASP A 464 -16.75 17.68 -10.52
N ASP A 465 -16.65 17.30 -11.79
CA ASP A 465 -17.16 18.04 -12.94
C ASP A 465 -18.24 17.28 -13.72
N GLY A 466 -18.76 16.19 -13.14
CA GLY A 466 -19.72 15.30 -13.77
C GLY A 466 -19.10 14.05 -14.40
N THR A 467 -17.79 14.04 -14.70
CA THR A 467 -17.14 12.90 -15.38
C THR A 467 -15.82 12.47 -14.77
N ARG A 468 -15.02 13.39 -14.21
CA ARG A 468 -13.69 13.10 -13.67
C ARG A 468 -13.70 11.98 -12.60
N PRO A 469 -12.67 11.12 -12.55
CA PRO A 469 -12.43 10.24 -11.41
C PRO A 469 -12.25 11.05 -10.12
N LEU A 470 -12.87 10.61 -9.02
CA LEU A 470 -12.96 11.36 -7.77
C LEU A 470 -12.16 10.72 -6.62
N PHE A 471 -11.95 9.40 -6.68
CA PHE A 471 -11.40 8.61 -5.58
C PHE A 471 -10.11 7.90 -5.97
N ARG A 472 -9.04 8.20 -5.23
CA ARG A 472 -7.70 7.66 -5.41
C ARG A 472 -7.67 6.16 -5.17
N PHE A 473 -6.71 5.49 -5.79
CA PHE A 473 -6.35 4.14 -5.41
C PHE A 473 -5.76 4.12 -3.98
N VAL A 474 -6.07 3.07 -3.23
CA VAL A 474 -5.57 2.83 -1.87
C VAL A 474 -5.14 1.36 -1.76
N ALA A 475 -4.28 1.02 -0.81
CA ALA A 475 -3.82 -0.35 -0.65
C ALA A 475 -4.99 -1.29 -0.27
N PRO A 476 -4.95 -2.57 -0.69
CA PRO A 476 -5.94 -3.54 -0.25
C PRO A 476 -5.98 -3.71 1.28
N THR A 477 -7.17 -3.98 1.84
CA THR A 477 -7.37 -4.22 3.28
C THR A 477 -8.02 -5.57 3.52
N ALA A 478 -8.03 -6.06 4.77
CA ALA A 478 -8.71 -7.30 5.11
C ALA A 478 -10.25 -7.20 5.09
N LEU A 479 -10.81 -5.99 4.99
CA LEU A 479 -12.26 -5.76 5.00
C LEU A 479 -12.75 -5.35 3.61
N PRO A 480 -13.87 -5.93 3.12
CA PRO A 480 -14.47 -5.59 1.83
C PRO A 480 -15.32 -4.30 1.89
N GLU A 481 -14.86 -3.29 2.63
CA GLU A 481 -15.56 -2.02 2.79
C GLU A 481 -14.64 -0.81 2.58
N ARG A 482 -15.21 0.27 2.03
CA ARG A 482 -14.50 1.54 1.85
C ARG A 482 -15.43 2.71 2.09
N THR A 483 -15.05 3.60 3.01
CA THR A 483 -15.76 4.86 3.23
C THR A 483 -15.22 5.93 2.26
N LEU A 484 -16.14 6.66 1.62
CA LEU A 484 -15.84 7.66 0.60
C LEU A 484 -16.57 8.99 0.90
N PRO A 485 -15.84 10.13 0.95
CA PRO A 485 -14.38 10.26 1.08
C PRO A 485 -13.83 9.50 2.31
N SER A 486 -12.51 9.35 2.43
CA SER A 486 -11.92 8.55 3.51
C SER A 486 -12.42 8.99 4.88
N PHE A 487 -12.56 8.01 5.76
CA PHE A 487 -13.06 8.24 7.09
C PHE A 487 -12.22 9.29 7.86
N ALA A 488 -10.89 9.28 7.69
CA ALA A 488 -10.00 10.29 8.25
C ALA A 488 -10.37 11.72 7.79
N SER A 489 -10.68 11.92 6.50
CA SER A 489 -11.15 13.20 5.98
C SER A 489 -12.48 13.65 6.56
N LEU A 490 -13.39 12.71 6.84
CA LEU A 490 -14.66 13.03 7.50
C LEU A 490 -14.46 13.49 8.96
N LEU A 491 -13.46 12.95 9.65
CA LEU A 491 -13.16 13.32 11.04
C LEU A 491 -12.45 14.68 11.14
N THR A 492 -11.54 14.97 10.21
CA THR A 492 -10.76 16.22 10.19
C THR A 492 -11.44 17.34 9.41
N ASN A 493 -12.53 17.03 8.71
CA ASN A 493 -13.21 17.94 7.78
C ASN A 493 -12.26 18.53 6.71
N THR A 494 -11.22 17.76 6.35
CA THR A 494 -10.22 18.11 5.35
C THR A 494 -10.07 16.94 4.40
N LEU A 495 -10.46 17.13 3.14
CA LEU A 495 -10.39 16.09 2.12
C LEU A 495 -8.93 15.79 1.76
N ALA A 496 -8.61 14.50 1.66
CA ALA A 496 -7.38 14.06 1.05
C ALA A 496 -7.41 14.41 -0.44
N LYS A 497 -6.25 14.73 -1.03
CA LYS A 497 -6.14 14.87 -2.48
C LYS A 497 -6.57 13.57 -3.16
N GLY A 498 -7.36 13.71 -4.22
CA GLY A 498 -7.94 12.57 -4.93
C GLY A 498 -9.06 11.88 -4.14
N GLU A 499 -9.70 12.54 -3.17
CA GLU A 499 -10.92 12.02 -2.54
C GLU A 499 -11.96 13.15 -2.40
N THR A 500 -12.52 13.55 -3.54
CA THR A 500 -13.43 14.69 -3.60
C THR A 500 -14.90 14.29 -3.40
N TRP A 501 -15.75 15.25 -3.06
CA TRP A 501 -17.18 15.03 -2.94
C TRP A 501 -17.80 14.76 -4.32
N PRO A 502 -18.64 13.73 -4.47
CA PRO A 502 -19.57 13.65 -5.59
C PRO A 502 -20.60 14.77 -5.45
N ALA A 503 -20.51 15.78 -6.30
CA ALA A 503 -21.27 17.03 -6.17
C ALA A 503 -22.32 17.21 -7.28
N THR A 504 -22.28 16.39 -8.32
CA THR A 504 -23.12 16.52 -9.52
C THR A 504 -24.02 15.30 -9.74
N ASN A 505 -25.05 15.46 -10.58
CA ASN A 505 -25.85 14.31 -11.06
C ASN A 505 -25.01 13.45 -12.00
N ARG A 506 -24.61 12.26 -11.57
CA ARG A 506 -23.77 11.35 -12.35
C ARG A 506 -23.86 9.91 -11.85
N ASP A 507 -23.48 8.97 -12.70
CA ASP A 507 -23.17 7.62 -12.26
C ASP A 507 -21.68 7.55 -11.88
N LEU A 508 -21.40 6.85 -10.78
CA LEU A 508 -20.07 6.44 -10.36
C LEU A 508 -19.98 4.92 -10.44
N ASN A 509 -18.95 4.41 -11.09
CA ASN A 509 -18.73 2.97 -11.23
C ASN A 509 -17.57 2.54 -10.34
N PHE A 510 -17.82 1.54 -9.51
CA PHE A 510 -16.85 1.00 -8.57
C PHE A 510 -16.62 -0.48 -8.82
N ARG A 511 -15.38 -0.93 -8.62
CA ARG A 511 -14.98 -2.34 -8.68
C ARG A 511 -14.46 -2.78 -7.33
N LEU A 512 -15.01 -3.87 -6.81
CA LEU A 512 -14.45 -4.61 -5.68
C LEU A 512 -13.53 -5.70 -6.21
N THR A 513 -12.25 -5.63 -5.90
CA THR A 513 -11.24 -6.62 -6.29
C THR A 513 -10.78 -7.38 -5.05
N ALA A 514 -10.84 -8.72 -5.06
CA ALA A 514 -10.26 -9.57 -4.01
C ALA A 514 -9.02 -10.31 -4.53
N ARG A 515 -8.01 -10.44 -3.66
CA ARG A 515 -6.75 -11.14 -3.90
C ARG A 515 -6.54 -12.19 -2.81
N ASP A 516 -6.17 -13.40 -3.23
CA ASP A 516 -5.88 -14.54 -2.34
C ASP A 516 -4.41 -14.62 -1.88
N GLY A 517 -3.53 -13.78 -2.43
CA GLY A 517 -2.09 -13.82 -2.15
C GLY A 517 -1.31 -14.91 -2.89
N LYS A 518 -1.99 -15.79 -3.63
CA LYS A 518 -1.42 -16.92 -4.38
C LYS A 518 -1.50 -16.76 -5.90
N GLY A 519 -2.20 -15.73 -6.37
CA GLY A 519 -2.33 -15.34 -7.77
C GLY A 519 -3.77 -15.33 -8.26
N GLY A 520 -4.72 -15.81 -7.46
CA GLY A 520 -6.13 -15.63 -7.71
C GLY A 520 -6.53 -14.18 -7.41
N VAL A 521 -7.02 -13.51 -8.46
CA VAL A 521 -7.62 -12.18 -8.35
C VAL A 521 -8.90 -12.18 -9.15
N THR A 522 -9.99 -11.79 -8.49
CA THR A 522 -11.32 -11.67 -9.09
C THR A 522 -11.96 -10.36 -8.65
N SER A 523 -12.94 -9.91 -9.42
CA SER A 523 -13.64 -8.67 -9.13
C SER A 523 -15.11 -8.74 -9.48
N ASP A 524 -15.89 -7.88 -8.84
CA ASP A 524 -17.28 -7.58 -9.18
C ASP A 524 -17.49 -6.07 -9.12
N GLU A 525 -18.54 -5.56 -9.76
CA GLU A 525 -18.77 -4.12 -9.93
C GLU A 525 -20.08 -3.66 -9.29
N MET A 526 -20.08 -2.43 -8.79
CA MET A 526 -21.24 -1.73 -8.24
C MET A 526 -21.35 -0.36 -8.91
N LYS A 527 -22.57 0.00 -9.32
CA LYS A 527 -22.88 1.36 -9.74
C LYS A 527 -23.55 2.14 -8.60
N VAL A 528 -23.08 3.37 -8.41
CA VAL A 528 -23.65 4.34 -7.48
C VAL A 528 -24.09 5.58 -8.25
N GLN A 529 -25.40 5.76 -8.39
CA GLN A 529 -25.97 6.96 -8.98
C GLN A 529 -26.04 8.08 -7.95
N VAL A 530 -25.48 9.23 -8.27
CA VAL A 530 -25.49 10.45 -7.46
C VAL A 530 -26.59 11.37 -7.95
N ILE A 531 -27.45 11.83 -7.04
CA ILE A 531 -28.52 12.80 -7.31
C ILE A 531 -28.31 14.06 -6.47
N ASP A 532 -28.14 15.19 -7.14
CA ASP A 532 -28.12 16.50 -6.50
C ASP A 532 -29.55 16.98 -6.20
N THR A 533 -29.92 16.91 -4.93
CA THR A 533 -31.22 17.37 -4.42
C THR A 533 -31.22 18.85 -4.02
N GLY A 534 -30.10 19.56 -4.20
CA GLY A 534 -29.90 20.95 -3.80
C GLY A 534 -29.45 21.16 -2.35
N SER A 535 -29.40 20.10 -1.54
CA SER A 535 -28.79 20.12 -0.20
C SER A 535 -28.17 18.77 0.18
N ALA A 536 -27.22 18.77 1.13
CA ALA A 536 -26.53 17.57 1.59
C ALA A 536 -27.26 16.93 2.78
N PHE A 537 -27.27 15.59 2.85
CA PHE A 537 -27.76 14.87 4.03
C PHE A 537 -26.73 15.01 5.16
N ARG A 538 -27.09 15.76 6.22
CA ARG A 538 -26.14 16.13 7.28
C ARG A 538 -26.80 16.29 8.64
N LEU A 539 -26.03 16.06 9.71
CA LEU A 539 -26.45 16.40 11.06
C LEU A 539 -26.63 17.92 11.23
N THR A 540 -27.69 18.33 11.91
CA THR A 540 -28.01 19.74 12.21
C THR A 540 -28.04 20.01 13.71
N SER A 541 -28.24 19.00 14.55
CA SER A 541 -28.21 19.13 16.01
C SER A 541 -27.97 17.79 16.70
N PRO A 542 -27.24 17.73 17.83
CA PRO A 542 -26.35 18.78 18.34
C PRO A 542 -25.06 18.86 17.52
N LEU A 543 -24.54 20.07 17.29
CA LEU A 543 -23.26 20.31 16.61
C LEU A 543 -22.13 20.70 17.55
N VAL A 544 -22.46 21.42 18.63
CA VAL A 544 -21.51 21.87 19.66
C VAL A 544 -22.04 21.69 21.08
N THR A 545 -23.35 21.44 21.23
CA THR A 545 -23.99 21.27 22.54
C THR A 545 -23.55 19.96 23.18
N PRO A 546 -23.13 19.97 24.46
CA PRO A 546 -22.74 18.75 25.16
C PRO A 546 -23.88 17.72 25.23
N LEU A 547 -23.52 16.45 25.06
CA LEU A 547 -24.41 15.31 25.26
C LEU A 547 -24.45 14.96 26.76
N ALA A 548 -25.65 14.83 27.32
CA ALA A 548 -25.82 14.38 28.69
C ALA A 548 -25.87 12.84 28.74
N ALA A 549 -24.89 12.21 29.41
CA ALA A 549 -24.83 10.76 29.54
C ALA A 549 -26.03 10.23 30.34
N GLY A 550 -26.64 9.14 29.88
CA GLY A 550 -27.81 8.51 30.52
C GLY A 550 -29.11 9.29 30.36
N GLN A 551 -29.17 10.28 29.47
CA GLN A 551 -30.36 11.10 29.21
C GLN A 551 -30.82 10.98 27.76
N ASN A 552 -32.07 11.35 27.50
CA ASN A 552 -32.57 11.48 26.14
C ASN A 552 -32.02 12.75 25.49
N GLN A 553 -31.55 12.61 24.26
CA GLN A 553 -31.07 13.67 23.40
C GLN A 553 -31.88 13.68 22.10
N THR A 554 -32.33 14.87 21.68
CA THR A 554 -32.84 15.06 20.32
C THR A 554 -31.65 15.18 19.37
N ILE A 555 -31.60 14.30 18.39
CA ILE A 555 -30.67 14.37 17.25
C ILE A 555 -31.47 14.83 16.04
N GLY A 556 -31.00 15.89 15.39
CA GLY A 556 -31.58 16.48 14.19
C GLY A 556 -30.65 16.34 12.99
N TRP A 557 -31.24 16.16 11.81
CA TRP A 557 -30.52 16.11 10.52
C TRP A 557 -31.35 16.76 9.42
N ASP A 558 -30.68 17.17 8.35
CA ASP A 558 -31.31 17.60 7.11
C ASP A 558 -31.69 16.35 6.30
N VAL A 559 -32.98 16.20 5.98
CA VAL A 559 -33.47 15.08 5.16
C VAL A 559 -32.99 15.21 3.71
N ALA A 560 -32.72 16.43 3.24
CA ALA A 560 -32.10 16.69 1.95
C ALA A 560 -32.76 15.99 0.74
N GLY A 561 -34.09 15.90 0.73
CA GLY A 561 -34.85 15.24 -0.35
C GLY A 561 -34.67 13.73 -0.44
N THR A 562 -33.87 13.10 0.43
CA THR A 562 -33.47 11.68 0.33
C THR A 562 -34.61 10.68 0.49
N ARG A 563 -35.76 11.11 1.05
CA ARG A 563 -36.95 10.26 1.18
C ARG A 563 -37.66 10.01 -0.15
N GLU A 564 -37.52 10.94 -1.09
CA GLU A 564 -38.22 10.89 -2.36
C GLU A 564 -37.50 9.97 -3.35
N ALA A 565 -38.25 9.44 -4.33
CA ALA A 565 -37.65 8.72 -5.44
C ALA A 565 -36.74 9.66 -6.25
N PRO A 566 -35.58 9.18 -6.75
CA PRO A 566 -35.13 7.78 -6.76
C PRO A 566 -34.32 7.31 -5.53
N ILE A 567 -33.97 8.18 -4.57
CA ILE A 567 -33.12 7.82 -3.41
C ILE A 567 -33.84 6.91 -2.41
N ASN A 568 -35.14 7.17 -2.15
CA ASN A 568 -36.04 6.31 -1.37
C ASN A 568 -35.60 5.95 0.08
N CYS A 569 -34.81 6.79 0.74
CA CYS A 569 -34.41 6.55 2.12
C CYS A 569 -35.54 6.86 3.12
N SER A 570 -36.33 5.84 3.46
CA SER A 570 -37.50 6.00 4.33
C SER A 570 -37.16 5.96 5.83
N ARG A 571 -36.05 5.32 6.20
CA ARG A 571 -35.63 5.10 7.59
C ARG A 571 -34.14 5.34 7.80
N VAL A 572 -33.79 5.71 9.03
CA VAL A 572 -32.42 5.96 9.45
C VAL A 572 -32.07 5.23 10.75
N ASP A 573 -30.80 4.89 10.88
CA ASP A 573 -30.19 4.38 12.10
C ASP A 573 -29.28 5.45 12.71
N LEU A 574 -29.36 5.60 14.03
CA LEU A 574 -28.57 6.55 14.80
C LEU A 574 -27.55 5.79 15.64
N SER A 575 -26.28 6.19 15.52
CA SER A 575 -25.18 5.59 16.27
C SER A 575 -24.28 6.65 16.90
N MET A 576 -23.53 6.25 17.92
CA MET A 576 -22.52 7.05 18.59
C MET A 576 -21.20 6.30 18.66
N THR A 577 -20.09 7.00 18.47
CA THR A 577 -18.74 6.49 18.72
C THR A 577 -18.04 7.35 19.76
N ARG A 578 -17.19 6.73 20.58
CA ARG A 578 -16.33 7.40 21.57
C ARG A 578 -14.84 7.25 21.25
N ASP A 579 -14.51 6.52 20.19
CA ASP A 579 -13.17 6.14 19.77
C ASP A 579 -12.92 6.52 18.30
N GLU A 580 -13.50 7.64 17.87
CA GLU A 580 -13.39 8.16 16.50
C GLU A 580 -13.69 7.09 15.44
N GLY A 581 -14.80 6.37 15.60
CA GLY A 581 -15.36 5.49 14.57
C GLY A 581 -14.86 4.06 14.58
N VAL A 582 -13.95 3.68 15.49
CA VAL A 582 -13.49 2.28 15.63
C VAL A 582 -14.66 1.39 16.08
N ASN A 583 -15.45 1.84 17.06
CA ASN A 583 -16.66 1.16 17.50
C ASN A 583 -17.88 2.11 17.45
N TRP A 584 -18.99 1.59 16.95
CA TRP A 584 -20.27 2.30 16.87
C TRP A 584 -21.32 1.66 17.77
N THR A 585 -21.74 2.39 18.80
CA THR A 585 -22.88 2.03 19.64
C THR A 585 -24.17 2.46 18.96
N LEU A 586 -25.08 1.52 18.69
CA LEU A 586 -26.41 1.83 18.17
C LEU A 586 -27.25 2.53 19.25
N LEU A 587 -27.79 3.71 18.92
CA LEU A 587 -28.67 4.49 19.79
C LEU A 587 -30.13 4.23 19.48
N ALA A 588 -30.46 4.15 18.20
CA ALA A 588 -31.80 3.81 17.71
C ALA A 588 -31.68 3.26 16.28
N SER A 589 -32.57 2.34 15.93
CA SER A 589 -32.63 1.79 14.57
C SER A 589 -34.02 1.98 13.95
N GLY A 590 -34.06 2.05 12.62
CA GLY A 590 -35.27 2.08 11.81
C GLY A 590 -36.17 3.29 12.08
N GLN A 591 -35.60 4.41 12.54
CA GLN A 591 -36.35 5.64 12.81
C GLN A 591 -36.84 6.25 11.50
N PRO A 592 -38.01 6.90 11.45
CA PRO A 592 -38.44 7.61 10.25
C PRO A 592 -37.39 8.64 9.83
N ASN A 593 -37.11 8.74 8.52
CA ASN A 593 -36.27 9.80 7.98
C ASN A 593 -37.05 11.14 7.97
N SER A 594 -37.32 11.68 9.16
CA SER A 594 -38.16 12.87 9.40
C SER A 594 -37.39 14.11 9.84
N GLY A 595 -36.06 14.06 9.83
CA GLY A 595 -35.17 15.17 10.19
C GLY A 595 -34.90 15.32 11.70
N SER A 596 -35.51 14.50 12.54
CA SER A 596 -35.11 14.37 13.95
C SER A 596 -35.62 13.09 14.61
N ALA A 597 -34.92 12.64 15.65
CA ALA A 597 -35.32 11.56 16.54
C ALA A 597 -34.79 11.82 17.96
N ASN A 598 -35.54 11.36 18.96
CA ASN A 598 -35.08 11.33 20.35
C ASN A 598 -34.44 9.96 20.64
N VAL A 599 -33.22 9.98 21.16
CA VAL A 599 -32.47 8.77 21.51
C VAL A 599 -31.89 8.86 22.90
N ALA A 600 -31.75 7.73 23.58
CA ALA A 600 -31.06 7.67 24.87
C ALA A 600 -29.55 7.64 24.65
N ILE A 601 -28.83 8.60 25.24
CA ILE A 601 -27.37 8.56 25.27
C ILE A 601 -26.94 7.56 26.35
N PRO A 602 -26.09 6.56 26.02
CA PRO A 602 -25.64 5.57 27.00
C PRO A 602 -25.02 6.24 28.24
N ALA A 603 -25.34 5.70 29.42
CA ALA A 603 -24.65 6.07 30.65
C ALA A 603 -23.17 5.70 30.54
N GLY A 604 -22.29 6.52 31.14
CA GLY A 604 -20.85 6.32 31.08
C GLY A 604 -20.12 7.58 31.52
N GLU A 605 -18.79 7.49 31.55
CA GLU A 605 -17.94 8.58 31.99
C GLU A 605 -17.93 9.77 31.00
N ASN A 606 -17.43 10.90 31.52
CA ASN A 606 -17.14 12.08 30.73
C ASN A 606 -16.18 11.76 29.60
N GLY A 607 -16.28 12.50 28.50
CA GLY A 607 -15.36 12.35 27.38
C GLY A 607 -15.85 13.07 26.14
N THR A 608 -15.52 12.52 24.98
CA THR A 608 -15.98 13.03 23.69
C THR A 608 -16.65 11.94 22.88
N ALA A 609 -17.50 12.33 21.95
CA ALA A 609 -18.16 11.41 21.04
C ALA A 609 -18.49 12.06 19.70
N ARG A 610 -18.76 11.21 18.71
CA ARG A 610 -19.39 11.62 17.46
C ARG A 610 -20.70 10.88 17.26
N LEU A 611 -21.63 11.57 16.62
CA LEU A 611 -22.92 11.01 16.22
C LEU A 611 -22.87 10.64 14.75
N LYS A 612 -23.59 9.59 14.38
CA LYS A 612 -23.84 9.18 12.99
C LYS A 612 -25.33 8.96 12.78
N VAL A 613 -25.83 9.46 11.66
CA VAL A 613 -27.16 9.12 11.13
C VAL A 613 -26.94 8.47 9.78
N ALA A 614 -27.32 7.21 9.62
CA ALA A 614 -27.15 6.45 8.38
C ALA A 614 -28.51 6.08 7.81
N CYS A 615 -28.66 6.08 6.48
CA CYS A 615 -29.84 5.47 5.87
C CYS A 615 -29.83 3.96 6.18
N SER A 616 -30.97 3.40 6.58
CA SER A 616 -31.02 1.99 7.04
C SER A 616 -30.82 0.96 5.92
N ASP A 617 -31.15 1.31 4.68
CA ASP A 617 -31.15 0.43 3.52
C ASP A 617 -30.37 1.00 2.32
N ASN A 618 -29.50 1.99 2.57
CA ASN A 618 -28.68 2.66 1.55
C ASN A 618 -27.25 2.89 2.09
N LEU A 619 -26.32 3.30 1.22
CA LEU A 619 -24.88 3.41 1.55
C LEU A 619 -24.51 4.70 2.28
N PHE A 620 -25.33 5.75 2.13
CA PHE A 620 -25.00 7.10 2.57
C PHE A 620 -25.32 7.35 4.05
N PHE A 621 -24.57 8.27 4.65
CA PHE A 621 -24.72 8.63 6.05
C PHE A 621 -24.23 10.06 6.32
N ALA A 622 -24.39 10.53 7.56
CA ALA A 622 -23.84 11.78 8.06
C ALA A 622 -23.15 11.55 9.40
N ILE A 623 -22.01 12.21 9.65
CA ILE A 623 -21.30 12.22 10.94
C ILE A 623 -21.23 13.64 11.48
N SER A 624 -21.21 13.78 12.82
CA SER A 624 -21.05 15.08 13.44
C SER A 624 -19.71 15.71 13.03
N PRO A 625 -19.70 16.96 12.53
CA PRO A 625 -18.49 17.57 11.99
C PRO A 625 -17.42 17.78 13.08
N LEU A 626 -17.86 17.98 14.32
CA LEU A 626 -17.01 18.15 15.48
C LEU A 626 -17.23 17.02 16.49
N LYS A 627 -16.25 16.85 17.37
CA LYS A 627 -16.40 16.05 18.58
C LYS A 627 -17.34 16.78 19.54
N LEU A 628 -18.32 16.06 20.06
CA LEU A 628 -19.24 16.54 21.08
C LEU A 628 -18.72 16.15 22.46
N SER A 629 -18.72 17.09 23.40
CA SER A 629 -18.45 16.77 24.80
C SER A 629 -19.57 15.91 25.36
N VAL A 630 -19.23 14.87 26.10
CA VAL A 630 -20.20 14.04 26.85
C VAL A 630 -19.98 14.30 28.33
N THR A 631 -21.04 14.72 29.02
CA THR A 631 -20.99 15.01 30.46
C THR A 631 -21.97 14.13 31.22
N GLN A 632 -21.46 13.48 32.25
CA GLN A 632 -22.27 12.86 33.28
C GLN A 632 -22.77 13.98 34.18
N ARG A 633 -24.09 14.13 34.28
CA ARG A 633 -24.66 15.04 35.28
C ARG A 633 -24.45 14.38 36.63
N ALA A 634 -23.78 15.07 37.57
CA ALA A 634 -23.73 14.62 38.94
C ALA A 634 -25.17 14.39 39.41
N ALA A 635 -25.46 13.21 39.96
CA ALA A 635 -26.74 12.96 40.59
C ALA A 635 -26.94 14.09 41.62
N GLU A 636 -27.96 14.92 41.42
CA GLU A 636 -28.41 15.82 42.47
C GLU A 636 -28.84 14.91 43.62
N GLY A 637 -27.94 14.73 44.58
CA GLY A 637 -28.23 14.03 45.81
C GLY A 637 -29.37 14.75 46.47
N GLY A 638 -30.57 14.17 46.37
CA GLY A 638 -31.76 14.59 47.09
C GLY A 638 -31.55 14.45 48.59
N GLY A 639 -30.80 15.38 49.17
CA GLY A 639 -30.75 15.64 50.60
C GLY A 639 -31.99 16.40 51.01
N GLY A 640 -33.12 15.69 51.08
CA GLY A 640 -34.29 16.14 51.82
C GLY A 640 -33.92 16.26 53.30
N GLY A 641 -33.54 17.47 53.72
CA GLY A 641 -33.24 17.81 55.10
C GLY A 641 -33.85 19.16 55.44
N GLY A 642 -35.14 19.15 55.80
CA GLY A 642 -35.78 20.29 56.44
C GLY A 642 -35.08 20.59 57.77
N GLY A 643 -34.59 21.81 57.93
CA GLY A 643 -33.98 22.30 59.16
C GLY A 643 -33.97 23.83 59.15
N SER A 644 -34.91 24.42 59.88
CA SER A 644 -35.02 25.84 60.15
C SER A 644 -33.87 26.38 61.04
N LEU A 645 -33.67 27.70 60.97
CA LEU A 645 -32.85 28.61 61.81
C LEU A 645 -31.40 28.81 61.30
N GLY A 646 -30.87 30.02 61.11
CA GLY A 646 -31.34 31.35 61.48
C GLY A 646 -30.48 32.47 60.86
N PHE A 647 -30.93 33.70 61.08
CA PHE A 647 -30.39 34.97 60.60
C PHE A 647 -28.92 35.26 60.96
N GLY A 648 -28.21 35.91 60.02
CA GLY A 648 -26.91 36.57 60.20
C GLY A 648 -25.83 35.91 59.32
N THR A 649 -25.22 36.53 58.32
CA THR A 649 -24.86 37.94 58.15
C THR A 649 -24.63 38.22 56.66
N LEU A 650 -25.33 39.23 56.14
CA LEU A 650 -25.07 39.87 54.85
C LEU A 650 -24.37 41.20 55.17
N ALA A 651 -23.06 41.32 54.92
CA ALA A 651 -22.39 42.61 54.68
C ALA A 651 -20.88 42.44 54.50
N LEU A 652 -20.40 42.77 53.29
CA LEU A 652 -19.23 43.62 52.98
C LEU A 652 -18.45 43.11 51.76
N ALA A 653 -18.97 43.47 50.60
CA ALA A 653 -18.13 43.85 49.48
C ALA A 653 -17.66 45.31 49.66
N LEU A 654 -16.50 45.62 49.07
CA LEU A 654 -15.93 46.94 48.79
C LEU A 654 -15.20 47.66 49.94
N LEU A 655 -13.86 47.69 49.86
CA LEU A 655 -13.03 48.92 49.82
C LEU A 655 -11.54 48.55 49.86
N GLY A 656 -10.71 49.24 49.05
CA GLY A 656 -9.29 49.42 49.41
C GLY A 656 -8.25 49.16 48.32
N TRP A 657 -8.37 49.84 47.17
CA TRP A 657 -7.26 50.08 46.25
C TRP A 657 -6.18 50.96 46.92
N VAL A 658 -4.92 50.77 46.51
CA VAL A 658 -3.76 51.70 46.62
C VAL A 658 -2.81 51.59 47.84
N ARG A 659 -1.70 50.88 47.60
CA ARG A 659 -0.30 51.39 47.52
C ARG A 659 0.24 52.22 48.72
N ARG A 660 1.29 51.72 49.39
CA ARG A 660 2.72 52.13 49.19
C ARG A 660 3.70 51.61 50.26
N ARG A 661 4.91 51.30 49.76
CA ARG A 661 6.27 51.27 50.37
C ARG A 661 6.67 50.04 51.21
N ALA A 662 7.48 49.15 50.65
CA ALA A 662 8.93 49.30 50.53
C ALA A 662 9.39 48.71 49.18
#